data_AF-A0A1I3HQC7-F1
#
_entry.id   AF-A0A1I3HQC7-F1
#
_cell.length_a   1.000
_cell.length_b   1.000
_cell.length_c   1.000
_cell.angle_alpha   90.00
_cell.angle_beta   90.00
_cell.angle_gamma   90.00
#
_symmetry.space_group_name_H-M   'P 1'
#
loop_
_entity.id
_entity.type
_entity.pdbx_description
1 polymer ?
#
loop_
_entity_poly.entity_id
_entity_poly.type
_entity_poly.pdbx_seq_one_letter_code
_entity_poly.pdbx_strand_id
1 'polypeptide(L)'
;MGKKMRRDKRFIARQVCCFSLTAFAAASGHIWAQTVADAPLPTDSEATNAASPANAAMQLQTLTVTATRRKENVKNVPVSASLISDDALNAINTGGQDLTALAGRAPSLNAENSDGRAFPRFYMRGYGNTDFHINSSQPVSLVYDDIVLENSVLKGFPAFDLQQIEILRGPQGTLFGRNTPAGVVKLNSAPPEHKFGGYISASEGTNNTANLEGAINVPINEQLAARISFLDQHKDNWIGNTAPGQTDKHYGGYNENALRFQLLYKPNTDFSALLNVHEHRSEGSASLFRANIIQPGTNNLVPGFDIGKVQTDGANGQHLESYGTDLHLQWTRGDYTLHSITGYETVHFYTLGDIDGGYGAAYAPPSGPGFIPFSAESADGLSNHHQLTQEFRVESKYTGPLNWQAGVFFFNEAYRVGSYSYDSLHQNAFVSKVSSRQADNASAIFGSLKYDVNTRLSLTGGLRFTDDRKTLRTDPNDLATGGSDIDKSKGLSASTSDKKLNWDFSTLYKLTNNTNLYSRVATSFRGSTIEPAGPFNPMSVAQPETVLSYEGGVKSDLFNRRARVSFDVYHFDVKNQQLSAVGGTTNSTVLVNAKKAAGQGAELDFQTYLAENLLFTTGGSYNYTQIQDPNLQVAVCAACTVKNPVTTNAAGVKVASINGNPLPNAPKWNANFTLRYSIPFGQGELYAFTDWVYRSQVNFTLYNSDEFVGKSSFIGGLRVGYLWDNDRYELAAFARNITNQVRLVGGIDFNNLTGYVNDNNARLFGVQFKARF
;
A
#
# COMPACT_ATOMS: atom_id res chain seq x y z
N MET A 1 -1.98 -70.39 15.52
CA MET A 1 -2.56 -69.55 16.59
C MET A 1 -2.18 -68.10 16.27
N GLY A 2 -3.02 -67.24 15.67
CA GLY A 2 -4.28 -66.69 16.20
C GLY A 2 -3.92 -65.61 17.24
N LYS A 3 -4.13 -64.29 17.06
CA LYS A 3 -5.35 -63.57 16.68
C LYS A 3 -5.03 -62.13 16.20
N LYS A 4 -5.89 -61.65 15.30
CA LYS A 4 -6.09 -60.27 14.82
C LYS A 4 -6.33 -59.26 15.96
N MET A 5 -5.86 -58.03 15.77
CA MET A 5 -6.43 -56.85 16.43
C MET A 5 -6.47 -55.66 15.46
N ARG A 6 -7.55 -54.87 15.58
CA ARG A 6 -8.22 -54.09 14.54
C ARG A 6 -7.60 -52.71 14.30
N ARG A 7 -7.75 -52.26 13.05
CA ARG A 7 -7.73 -50.86 12.61
C ARG A 7 -8.90 -50.11 13.24
N ASP A 8 -8.65 -48.91 13.77
CA ASP A 8 -9.64 -47.84 13.86
C ASP A 8 -9.08 -46.57 13.19
N LYS A 9 -9.68 -46.26 12.04
CA LYS A 9 -9.57 -45.00 11.29
C LYS A 9 -10.99 -44.66 10.88
N ARG A 10 -11.62 -43.66 11.50
CA ARG A 10 -12.80 -42.86 11.07
C ARG A 10 -12.99 -41.73 12.11
N PHE A 11 -13.42 -40.50 11.86
CA PHE A 11 -13.89 -39.70 10.70
C PHE A 11 -14.19 -38.30 11.29
N ILE A 12 -13.92 -37.18 10.61
CA ILE A 12 -14.78 -35.97 10.39
C ILE A 12 -14.13 -35.25 9.19
N ALA A 13 -14.52 -35.55 7.94
CA ALA A 13 -15.61 -34.95 7.16
C ALA A 13 -15.30 -33.53 6.64
N ARG A 14 -14.98 -33.49 5.34
CA ARG A 14 -14.81 -32.33 4.46
C ARG A 14 -16.16 -31.62 4.24
N GLN A 15 -16.17 -30.30 4.20
CA GLN A 15 -17.10 -29.52 3.37
C GLN A 15 -16.28 -28.62 2.46
N VAL A 16 -16.18 -29.04 1.20
CA VAL A 16 -15.79 -28.20 0.07
C VAL A 16 -17.11 -27.83 -0.60
N CYS A 17 -17.54 -26.59 -0.48
CA CYS A 17 -18.60 -26.05 -1.33
C CYS A 17 -17.99 -25.62 -2.66
N CYS A 18 -18.01 -26.52 -3.64
CA CYS A 18 -17.92 -26.15 -5.05
C CYS A 18 -19.32 -25.75 -5.51
N PHE A 19 -19.55 -24.48 -5.86
CA PHE A 19 -20.66 -24.12 -6.72
C PHE A 19 -20.18 -24.13 -8.17
N SER A 20 -20.48 -25.23 -8.85
CA SER A 20 -20.36 -25.38 -10.29
C SER A 20 -21.46 -24.59 -11.00
N LEU A 21 -21.07 -23.62 -11.82
CA LEU A 21 -21.94 -22.96 -12.78
C LEU A 21 -22.16 -23.90 -13.98
N THR A 22 -23.37 -24.43 -14.14
CA THR A 22 -23.77 -25.14 -15.37
C THR A 22 -24.92 -24.39 -16.05
N ALA A 23 -24.67 -24.04 -17.31
CA ALA A 23 -25.59 -23.42 -18.24
C ALA A 23 -26.79 -24.33 -18.56
N PHE A 24 -27.97 -23.73 -18.73
CA PHE A 24 -29.07 -24.32 -19.50
C PHE A 24 -29.76 -23.21 -20.31
N ALA A 25 -29.85 -23.43 -21.63
CA ALA A 25 -30.57 -22.60 -22.57
C ALA A 25 -31.84 -23.32 -23.06
N ALA A 26 -32.92 -22.53 -23.21
CA ALA A 26 -34.17 -22.76 -23.97
C ALA A 26 -35.09 -23.93 -23.49
N ALA A 27 -36.44 -23.89 -23.53
CA ALA A 27 -37.37 -23.07 -24.30
C ALA A 27 -38.79 -23.00 -23.68
N SER A 28 -39.59 -22.05 -24.21
CA SER A 28 -41.06 -22.02 -24.38
C SER A 28 -42.00 -21.80 -23.17
N GLY A 29 -42.54 -20.58 -23.12
CA GLY A 29 -43.98 -20.31 -23.28
C GLY A 29 -44.90 -20.55 -22.08
N HIS A 30 -45.45 -19.47 -21.51
CA HIS A 30 -46.91 -19.23 -21.47
C HIS A 30 -47.21 -17.82 -20.95
N ILE A 31 -48.02 -17.13 -21.73
CA ILE A 31 -48.60 -15.80 -21.50
C ILE A 31 -49.72 -15.93 -20.46
N TRP A 32 -49.70 -15.06 -19.44
CA TRP A 32 -50.92 -14.62 -18.76
C TRP A 32 -50.89 -13.10 -18.65
N ALA A 33 -51.70 -12.47 -19.49
CA ALA A 33 -52.07 -11.07 -19.36
C ALA A 33 -53.08 -10.94 -18.20
N GLN A 34 -52.80 -10.05 -17.26
CA GLN A 34 -53.84 -9.46 -16.42
C GLN A 34 -53.73 -7.93 -16.50
N THR A 35 -54.78 -7.37 -17.08
CA THR A 35 -55.18 -5.97 -17.07
C THR A 35 -55.28 -5.45 -15.64
N VAL A 36 -54.58 -4.35 -15.34
CA VAL A 36 -54.91 -3.49 -14.21
C VAL A 36 -55.14 -2.09 -14.75
N ALA A 37 -56.27 -1.53 -14.35
CA ALA A 37 -56.94 -0.38 -14.92
C ALA A 37 -56.19 0.95 -14.73
N ASP A 38 -56.44 1.84 -15.70
CA ASP A 38 -56.17 3.27 -15.68
C ASP A 38 -56.67 3.95 -14.40
N ALA A 39 -55.79 4.69 -13.74
CA ALA A 39 -56.15 5.75 -12.80
C ALA A 39 -55.22 6.95 -13.05
N PRO A 40 -55.75 8.17 -13.23
CA PRO A 40 -54.95 9.34 -13.57
C PRO A 40 -54.17 9.83 -12.34
N LEU A 41 -52.87 10.01 -12.50
CA LEU A 41 -52.03 10.72 -11.53
C LEU A 41 -52.29 12.24 -11.64
N PRO A 42 -52.40 12.99 -10.53
CA PRO A 42 -52.61 14.43 -10.57
C PRO A 42 -51.34 15.15 -11.03
N THR A 43 -51.54 16.08 -11.96
CA THR A 43 -50.59 17.12 -12.38
C THR A 43 -50.58 18.30 -11.42
N ASP A 44 -49.48 19.06 -11.50
CA ASP A 44 -49.10 20.35 -10.85
C ASP A 44 -48.24 20.20 -9.59
N SER A 45 -47.05 20.82 -9.46
CA SER A 45 -46.60 22.09 -10.05
C SER A 45 -45.09 22.17 -10.32
N GLU A 46 -44.77 22.75 -11.48
CA GLU A 46 -43.63 23.61 -11.82
C GLU A 46 -42.31 23.50 -11.03
N ALA A 47 -41.42 22.61 -11.47
CA ALA A 47 -39.99 22.88 -11.39
C ALA A 47 -39.59 23.64 -12.66
N THR A 48 -39.51 24.97 -12.52
CA THR A 48 -38.98 25.86 -13.54
C THR A 48 -37.58 25.41 -13.94
N ASN A 49 -37.42 25.11 -15.24
CA ASN A 49 -36.15 25.06 -15.94
C ASN A 49 -35.44 26.41 -15.76
N ALA A 50 -34.70 26.56 -14.66
CA ALA A 50 -33.67 27.57 -14.54
C ALA A 50 -32.45 27.03 -15.29
N ALA A 51 -32.21 27.59 -16.48
CA ALA A 51 -31.00 27.40 -17.24
C ALA A 51 -29.78 27.40 -16.31
N SER A 52 -29.02 26.30 -16.26
CA SER A 52 -27.69 26.31 -15.66
C SER A 52 -26.90 27.44 -16.33
N PRO A 53 -26.35 28.40 -15.58
CA PRO A 53 -25.50 29.40 -16.18
C PRO A 53 -24.32 28.67 -16.82
N ALA A 54 -24.04 29.00 -18.09
CA ALA A 54 -22.93 28.46 -18.90
C ALA A 54 -21.53 28.57 -18.24
N ASN A 55 -21.42 29.21 -17.07
CA ASN A 55 -20.21 29.31 -16.25
C ASN A 55 -19.96 28.13 -15.29
N ALA A 56 -20.86 27.14 -15.19
CA ALA A 56 -20.68 25.99 -14.30
C ALA A 56 -19.85 24.84 -14.90
N ALA A 57 -19.71 24.78 -16.24
CA ALA A 57 -19.08 23.66 -16.95
C ALA A 57 -17.56 23.51 -16.71
N MET A 58 -16.87 24.56 -16.24
CA MET A 58 -15.41 24.58 -16.05
C MET A 58 -14.97 24.84 -14.60
N GLN A 59 -15.79 24.48 -13.61
CA GLN A 59 -15.41 24.63 -12.19
C GLN A 59 -14.98 23.29 -11.60
N LEU A 60 -13.80 23.28 -10.98
CA LEU A 60 -13.30 22.14 -10.22
C LEU A 60 -14.15 21.93 -8.97
N GLN A 61 -14.39 20.67 -8.67
CA GLN A 61 -15.12 20.27 -7.47
C GLN A 61 -14.34 20.67 -6.21
N THR A 62 -15.07 20.90 -5.13
CA THR A 62 -14.47 21.09 -3.80
C THR A 62 -13.92 19.75 -3.34
N LEU A 63 -12.61 19.70 -3.06
CA LEU A 63 -11.97 18.50 -2.54
C LEU A 63 -11.97 18.53 -1.01
N THR A 64 -12.52 17.48 -0.39
CA THR A 64 -12.56 17.33 1.06
C THR A 64 -11.66 16.20 1.52
N VAL A 65 -10.90 16.44 2.58
CA VAL A 65 -10.00 15.48 3.22
C VAL A 65 -10.41 15.28 4.66
N THR A 66 -9.99 14.16 5.24
CA THR A 66 -10.12 13.85 6.67
C THR A 66 -8.76 13.81 7.37
N ALA A 67 -7.78 14.50 6.78
CA ALA A 67 -6.39 14.62 7.27
C ALA A 67 -6.27 15.02 8.75
N THR A 68 -7.21 15.80 9.27
CA THR A 68 -7.25 16.27 10.66
C THR A 68 -8.21 15.46 11.54
N ARG A 69 -8.63 14.27 11.07
CA ARG A 69 -9.77 13.48 11.59
C ARG A 69 -11.12 14.21 11.51
N ARG A 70 -11.17 15.32 10.76
CA ARG A 70 -12.35 16.14 10.49
C ARG A 70 -12.49 16.33 8.99
N LYS A 71 -13.73 16.32 8.49
CA LYS A 71 -14.01 16.58 7.08
C LYS A 71 -13.82 18.07 6.79
N GLU A 72 -12.74 18.42 6.10
CA GLU A 72 -12.38 19.80 5.77
C GLU A 72 -12.00 19.94 4.28
N ASN A 73 -12.20 21.12 3.70
CA ASN A 73 -11.69 21.41 2.36
C ASN A 73 -10.16 21.38 2.37
N VAL A 74 -9.53 20.66 1.43
CA VAL A 74 -8.06 20.49 1.35
C VAL A 74 -7.29 21.82 1.33
N LYS A 75 -7.88 22.88 0.76
CA LYS A 75 -7.31 24.24 0.74
C LYS A 75 -7.16 24.85 2.14
N ASN A 76 -8.04 24.46 3.06
CA ASN A 76 -8.14 25.03 4.41
C ASN A 76 -7.39 24.20 5.46
N VAL A 77 -6.73 23.11 5.07
CA VAL A 77 -5.95 22.28 6.00
C VAL A 77 -4.46 22.64 5.86
N PRO A 78 -3.75 22.97 6.95
CA PRO A 78 -2.34 23.37 6.91
C PRO A 78 -1.37 22.17 6.90
N VAL A 79 -1.61 21.23 5.99
CA VAL A 79 -0.78 20.02 5.76
C VAL A 79 -0.72 19.72 4.27
N SER A 80 0.43 19.26 3.78
CA SER A 80 0.54 18.74 2.41
C SER A 80 -0.27 17.45 2.28
N ALA A 81 -1.34 17.51 1.49
CA ALA A 81 -2.27 16.40 1.29
C ALA A 81 -2.75 16.38 -0.16
N SER A 82 -2.79 15.17 -0.74
CA SER A 82 -3.31 14.92 -2.09
C SER A 82 -4.43 13.89 -2.03
N LEU A 83 -5.32 13.95 -3.02
CA LEU A 83 -6.34 12.93 -3.26
C LEU A 83 -6.05 12.24 -4.59
N ILE A 84 -6.22 10.92 -4.63
CA ILE A 84 -6.21 10.20 -5.90
C ILE A 84 -7.59 10.35 -6.55
N SER A 85 -7.63 10.83 -7.80
CA SER A 85 -8.88 11.06 -8.54
C SER A 85 -9.57 9.76 -8.93
N ASP A 86 -10.90 9.77 -9.00
CA ASP A 86 -11.73 8.62 -9.38
C ASP A 86 -11.35 8.01 -10.74
N ASP A 87 -11.05 8.82 -11.75
CA ASP A 87 -10.58 8.31 -13.06
C ASP A 87 -9.27 7.51 -12.93
N ALA A 88 -8.34 7.99 -12.10
CA ALA A 88 -7.07 7.32 -11.83
C ALA A 88 -7.28 6.03 -11.02
N LEU A 89 -8.22 6.01 -10.05
CA LEU A 89 -8.59 4.81 -9.31
C LEU A 89 -9.25 3.77 -10.23
N ASN A 90 -10.24 4.18 -11.01
CA ASN A 90 -10.90 3.31 -11.99
C ASN A 90 -9.88 2.74 -12.99
N ALA A 91 -8.93 3.58 -13.42
CA ALA A 91 -7.83 3.16 -14.26
C ALA A 91 -6.98 2.04 -13.66
N ILE A 92 -6.56 2.18 -12.39
CA ILE A 92 -5.79 1.17 -11.65
C ILE A 92 -6.59 -0.12 -11.48
N ASN A 93 -7.83 -0.01 -11.00
CA ASN A 93 -8.68 -1.15 -10.70
C ASN A 93 -9.05 -1.97 -11.94
N THR A 94 -9.34 -1.30 -13.07
CA THR A 94 -9.65 -2.00 -14.34
C THR A 94 -8.53 -2.94 -14.77
N GLY A 95 -7.27 -2.63 -14.43
CA GLY A 95 -6.11 -3.45 -14.76
C GLY A 95 -5.83 -4.60 -13.78
N GLY A 96 -6.63 -4.76 -12.71
CA GLY A 96 -6.36 -5.75 -11.67
C GLY A 96 -5.07 -5.49 -10.88
N GLN A 97 -4.64 -4.23 -10.78
CA GLN A 97 -3.37 -3.87 -10.15
C GLN A 97 -3.49 -3.80 -8.63
N ASP A 98 -2.40 -4.10 -7.92
CA ASP A 98 -2.30 -3.97 -6.47
C ASP A 98 -1.99 -2.50 -6.03
N LEU A 99 -1.87 -2.26 -4.72
CA LEU A 99 -1.58 -0.93 -4.18
C LEU A 99 -0.23 -0.34 -4.62
N THR A 100 0.70 -1.13 -5.19
CA THR A 100 1.94 -0.58 -5.76
C THR A 100 1.66 0.32 -6.95
N ALA A 101 0.50 0.18 -7.59
CA ALA A 101 0.05 1.09 -8.64
C ALA A 101 -0.15 2.53 -8.12
N LEU A 102 -0.23 2.78 -6.81
CA LEU A 102 -0.24 4.15 -6.30
C LEU A 102 1.11 4.87 -6.47
N ALA A 103 2.20 4.14 -6.73
CA ALA A 103 3.53 4.70 -6.91
C ALA A 103 3.53 5.83 -7.96
N GLY A 104 3.95 7.01 -7.52
CA GLY A 104 4.08 8.21 -8.33
C GLY A 104 2.78 8.91 -8.73
N ARG A 105 1.60 8.41 -8.32
CA ARG A 105 0.30 9.05 -8.62
C ARG A 105 -0.07 10.18 -7.67
N ALA A 106 0.69 10.35 -6.60
CA ALA A 106 0.74 11.57 -5.79
C ALA A 106 2.19 12.05 -5.69
N PRO A 107 2.45 13.36 -5.55
CA PRO A 107 3.80 13.86 -5.36
C PRO A 107 4.48 13.16 -4.18
N SER A 108 5.77 12.86 -4.34
CA SER A 108 6.63 12.21 -3.35
C SER A 108 6.23 10.80 -2.92
N LEU A 109 5.12 10.25 -3.43
CA LEU A 109 4.68 8.89 -3.13
C LEU A 109 5.39 7.90 -4.04
N ASN A 110 6.02 6.90 -3.44
CA ASN A 110 6.50 5.71 -4.13
C ASN A 110 6.02 4.48 -3.37
N ALA A 111 5.86 3.37 -4.09
CA ALA A 111 5.51 2.08 -3.52
C ALA A 111 6.27 0.99 -4.26
N GLU A 112 6.71 -0.02 -3.53
CA GLU A 112 7.30 -1.23 -4.08
C GLU A 112 6.88 -2.45 -3.27
N ASN A 113 7.19 -3.63 -3.78
CA ASN A 113 6.95 -4.90 -3.12
C ASN A 113 8.09 -5.87 -3.46
N SER A 114 8.56 -6.64 -2.48
CA SER A 114 9.47 -7.79 -2.68
C SER A 114 8.78 -9.14 -2.49
N ASP A 115 7.53 -9.16 -2.02
CA ASP A 115 6.77 -10.34 -1.66
C ASP A 115 5.44 -10.39 -2.44
N GLY A 116 5.52 -10.52 -3.76
CA GLY A 116 4.35 -10.78 -4.62
C GLY A 116 3.35 -9.62 -4.65
N ARG A 117 2.17 -9.81 -4.06
CA ARG A 117 1.08 -8.80 -3.95
C ARG A 117 0.73 -8.44 -2.50
N ALA A 118 1.29 -9.14 -1.50
CA ALA A 118 0.85 -9.08 -0.11
C ALA A 118 1.53 -8.01 0.77
N PHE A 119 2.71 -7.50 0.40
CA PHE A 119 3.53 -6.61 1.25
C PHE A 119 3.91 -5.31 0.51
N PRO A 120 2.96 -4.40 0.24
CA PRO A 120 3.30 -3.09 -0.32
C PRO A 120 4.05 -2.24 0.71
N ARG A 121 5.22 -1.74 0.33
CA ARG A 121 6.02 -0.79 1.12
C ARG A 121 5.94 0.60 0.52
N PHE A 122 5.44 1.54 1.32
CA PHE A 122 5.26 2.92 0.91
C PHE A 122 6.43 3.80 1.35
N TYR A 123 6.77 4.74 0.48
CA TYR A 123 7.82 5.73 0.66
C TYR A 123 7.19 7.10 0.42
N MET A 124 7.47 8.06 1.29
CA MET A 124 7.05 9.45 1.13
C MET A 124 8.23 10.38 1.35
N ARG A 125 8.39 11.37 0.47
CA ARG A 125 9.51 12.34 0.48
C ARG A 125 10.90 11.68 0.41
N GLY A 126 10.96 10.50 -0.21
CA GLY A 126 12.16 9.65 -0.25
C GLY A 126 12.47 8.92 1.06
N TYR A 127 11.56 8.97 2.03
CA TYR A 127 11.68 8.26 3.30
C TYR A 127 10.73 7.05 3.31
N GLY A 128 11.31 5.85 3.37
CA GLY A 128 10.60 4.59 3.56
C GLY A 128 11.50 3.58 4.28
N ASN A 129 11.18 2.29 4.15
CA ASN A 129 11.93 1.20 4.76
C ASN A 129 12.09 0.06 3.75
N THR A 130 13.31 -0.45 3.60
CA THR A 130 13.65 -1.57 2.70
C THR A 130 13.70 -2.92 3.42
N ASP A 131 13.43 -2.94 4.72
CA ASP A 131 13.33 -4.18 5.48
C ASP A 131 12.15 -5.02 4.97
N PHE A 132 12.44 -6.24 4.57
CA PHE A 132 11.50 -7.21 4.03
C PHE A 132 10.97 -8.17 5.11
N HIS A 133 11.48 -8.12 6.34
CA HIS A 133 10.93 -8.95 7.41
C HIS A 133 9.47 -8.54 7.69
N ILE A 134 8.59 -9.54 7.80
CA ILE A 134 7.16 -9.36 8.08
C ILE A 134 6.91 -8.53 9.35
N ASN A 135 7.77 -8.67 10.35
CA ASN A 135 7.62 -8.01 11.65
C ASN A 135 8.27 -6.62 11.75
N SER A 136 8.78 -6.10 10.63
CA SER A 136 9.42 -4.79 10.56
C SER A 136 8.42 -3.64 10.73
N SER A 137 8.78 -2.63 11.54
CA SER A 137 7.99 -1.40 11.62
C SER A 137 8.27 -0.51 10.42
N GLN A 138 7.22 0.13 9.89
CA GLN A 138 7.27 0.92 8.66
C GLN A 138 7.08 2.42 8.97
N PRO A 139 7.77 3.35 8.28
CA PRO A 139 7.68 4.79 8.53
C PRO A 139 6.48 5.46 7.85
N VAL A 140 5.76 4.72 7.00
CA VAL A 140 4.49 5.10 6.41
C VAL A 140 3.41 4.15 6.93
N SER A 141 2.38 4.73 7.54
CA SER A 141 1.20 4.00 7.99
C SER A 141 0.15 3.92 6.89
N LEU A 142 -0.54 2.78 6.82
CA LEU A 142 -1.74 2.61 6.01
C LEU A 142 -2.94 2.61 6.97
N VAL A 143 -3.93 3.44 6.68
CA VAL A 143 -5.15 3.55 7.47
C VAL A 143 -6.33 3.26 6.57
N TYR A 144 -7.13 2.25 6.92
CA TYR A 144 -8.34 1.88 6.19
C TYR A 144 -9.54 2.12 7.11
N ASP A 145 -10.49 2.95 6.68
CA ASP A 145 -11.68 3.30 7.48
C ASP A 145 -11.33 3.71 8.93
N ASP A 146 -10.34 4.61 9.07
CA ASP A 146 -9.75 5.06 10.35
C ASP A 146 -9.04 3.99 11.21
N ILE A 147 -9.03 2.72 10.80
CA ILE A 147 -8.27 1.63 11.43
C ILE A 147 -6.84 1.60 10.86
N VAL A 148 -5.85 1.59 11.74
CA VAL A 148 -4.45 1.44 11.33
C VAL A 148 -4.16 -0.03 10.99
N LEU A 149 -3.55 -0.27 9.84
CA LEU A 149 -3.05 -1.58 9.44
C LEU A 149 -1.55 -1.63 9.74
N GLU A 150 -1.19 -2.10 10.94
CA GLU A 150 0.17 -2.03 11.46
C GLU A 150 1.08 -3.05 10.77
N ASN A 151 0.70 -4.33 10.85
CA ASN A 151 1.44 -5.39 10.19
C ASN A 151 1.56 -5.11 8.68
N SER A 152 2.76 -5.29 8.16
CA SER A 152 3.07 -5.09 6.74
C SER A 152 2.16 -5.88 5.79
N VAL A 153 1.77 -7.09 6.17
CA VAL A 153 0.95 -8.00 5.35
C VAL A 153 -0.50 -7.53 5.28
N LEU A 154 -1.04 -6.95 6.35
CA LEU A 154 -2.38 -6.35 6.33
C LEU A 154 -2.50 -5.24 5.28
N LYS A 155 -1.38 -4.58 4.95
CA LYS A 155 -1.36 -3.52 3.94
C LYS A 155 -1.62 -4.01 2.52
N GLY A 156 -1.60 -5.32 2.29
CA GLY A 156 -1.98 -5.94 1.01
C GLY A 156 -3.49 -5.92 0.72
N PHE A 157 -4.34 -5.46 1.65
CA PHE A 157 -5.78 -5.40 1.43
C PHE A 157 -6.14 -4.51 0.21
N PRO A 158 -6.94 -5.00 -0.75
CA PRO A 158 -7.10 -4.35 -2.04
C PRO A 158 -7.93 -3.06 -1.98
N ALA A 159 -7.68 -2.15 -2.93
CA ALA A 159 -8.45 -0.93 -3.11
C ALA A 159 -9.71 -1.18 -3.96
N PHE A 160 -10.84 -1.43 -3.32
CA PHE A 160 -12.14 -1.59 -4.00
C PHE A 160 -13.25 -0.86 -3.27
N ASP A 161 -14.23 -0.40 -4.05
CA ASP A 161 -15.40 0.30 -3.53
C ASP A 161 -15.05 1.44 -2.55
N LEU A 162 -14.18 2.34 -3.01
CA LEU A 162 -13.63 3.44 -2.24
C LEU A 162 -14.39 4.74 -2.48
N GLN A 163 -14.57 5.52 -1.41
CA GLN A 163 -14.97 6.92 -1.51
C GLN A 163 -13.78 7.79 -1.93
N GLN A 164 -12.60 7.56 -1.34
CA GLN A 164 -11.39 8.32 -1.68
C GLN A 164 -10.12 7.66 -1.11
N ILE A 165 -8.97 8.00 -1.72
CA ILE A 165 -7.63 7.75 -1.17
C ILE A 165 -6.96 9.09 -0.87
N GLU A 166 -6.55 9.31 0.38
CA GLU A 166 -5.82 10.49 0.86
C GLU A 166 -4.34 10.16 1.11
N ILE A 167 -3.45 11.00 0.60
CA ILE A 167 -2.00 10.88 0.83
C ILE A 167 -1.57 12.06 1.70
N LEU A 168 -1.19 11.79 2.95
CA LEU A 168 -0.77 12.80 3.93
C LEU A 168 0.75 12.77 4.07
N ARG A 169 1.42 13.81 3.60
CA ARG A 169 2.89 13.84 3.53
C ARG A 169 3.49 14.49 4.78
N GLY A 170 4.66 13.98 5.18
CA GLY A 170 5.35 14.43 6.36
C GLY A 170 4.75 13.90 7.67
N PRO A 171 5.33 14.29 8.83
CA PRO A 171 5.00 13.67 10.11
C PRO A 171 3.53 13.83 10.54
N GLN A 172 2.87 12.71 10.85
CA GLN A 172 1.47 12.67 11.34
C GLN A 172 1.34 12.17 12.79
N GLY A 173 2.41 12.32 13.58
CA GLY A 173 2.54 11.72 14.92
C GLY A 173 1.46 12.12 15.92
N THR A 174 0.92 13.34 15.84
CA THR A 174 -0.09 13.83 16.80
C THR A 174 -1.45 13.12 16.67
N LEU A 175 -1.97 12.99 15.44
CA LEU A 175 -3.34 12.49 15.21
C LEU A 175 -3.39 11.01 14.81
N PHE A 176 -2.30 10.48 14.26
CA PHE A 176 -2.23 9.09 13.80
C PHE A 176 -1.25 8.25 14.64
N GLY A 177 -0.36 8.89 15.42
CA GLY A 177 0.50 8.19 16.36
C GLY A 177 1.79 7.64 15.76
N ARG A 178 2.26 6.54 16.34
CA ARG A 178 3.52 5.88 15.96
C ARG A 178 3.53 5.49 14.47
N ASN A 179 4.73 5.27 13.93
CA ASN A 179 4.93 4.71 12.58
C ASN A 179 4.35 5.60 11.46
N THR A 180 4.29 6.91 11.71
CA THR A 180 3.93 7.95 10.74
C THR A 180 4.99 9.05 10.48
N PRO A 181 6.31 8.79 10.60
CA PRO A 181 7.31 9.84 10.39
C PRO A 181 7.42 10.33 8.95
N ALA A 182 7.13 9.48 7.95
CA ALA A 182 7.12 9.88 6.54
C ALA A 182 5.74 10.34 6.06
N GLY A 183 4.66 9.76 6.61
CA GLY A 183 3.29 10.13 6.30
C GLY A 183 2.27 9.02 6.54
N VAL A 184 1.07 9.22 6.00
CA VAL A 184 -0.06 8.27 6.04
C VAL A 184 -0.67 8.13 4.64
N VAL A 185 -0.94 6.89 4.23
CA VAL A 185 -1.84 6.58 3.11
C VAL A 185 -3.17 6.17 3.72
N LYS A 186 -4.25 6.91 3.44
CA LYS A 186 -5.57 6.67 4.02
C LYS A 186 -6.58 6.28 2.95
N LEU A 187 -7.25 5.16 3.13
CA LEU A 187 -8.32 4.67 2.27
C LEU A 187 -9.63 4.74 3.04
N ASN A 188 -10.67 5.31 2.43
CA ASN A 188 -12.02 5.31 2.98
C ASN A 188 -12.94 4.56 2.02
N SER A 189 -13.65 3.56 2.52
CA SER A 189 -14.70 2.85 1.79
C SER A 189 -15.88 3.77 1.48
N ALA A 190 -16.63 3.44 0.43
CA ALA A 190 -17.91 4.09 0.15
C ALA A 190 -18.92 3.70 1.24
N PRO A 191 -19.44 4.64 2.07
CA PRO A 191 -20.35 4.28 3.16
C PRO A 191 -21.74 3.89 2.62
N PRO A 192 -22.55 3.13 3.40
CA PRO A 192 -23.96 2.95 3.09
C PRO A 192 -24.73 4.28 3.04
N GLU A 193 -25.67 4.40 2.11
CA GLU A 193 -26.51 5.59 1.93
C GLU A 193 -28.01 5.24 1.99
N HIS A 194 -28.88 6.18 2.38
CA HIS A 194 -30.33 5.97 2.38
C HIS A 194 -30.97 6.14 0.98
N LYS A 195 -30.34 5.57 -0.04
CA LYS A 195 -30.86 5.52 -1.42
C LYS A 195 -30.44 4.21 -2.06
N PHE A 196 -31.33 3.58 -2.81
CA PHE A 196 -30.93 2.39 -3.56
C PHE A 196 -29.92 2.79 -4.62
N GLY A 197 -28.90 1.96 -4.83
CA GLY A 197 -28.02 2.11 -5.97
C GLY A 197 -26.84 1.15 -5.91
N GLY A 198 -26.02 1.16 -6.95
CA GLY A 198 -24.89 0.25 -7.03
C GLY A 198 -24.18 0.33 -8.36
N TYR A 199 -23.20 -0.57 -8.52
CA TYR A 199 -22.56 -0.79 -9.79
C TYR A 199 -21.99 -2.20 -9.89
N ILE A 200 -21.76 -2.63 -11.11
CA ILE A 200 -20.96 -3.80 -11.46
C ILE A 200 -20.01 -3.40 -12.59
N SER A 201 -18.77 -3.86 -12.50
CA SER A 201 -17.70 -3.57 -13.44
C SER A 201 -16.95 -4.86 -13.74
N ALA A 202 -16.91 -5.25 -15.00
CA ALA A 202 -16.16 -6.42 -15.46
C ALA A 202 -15.16 -5.99 -16.53
N SER A 203 -13.93 -6.47 -16.44
CA SER A 203 -12.91 -6.29 -17.48
C SER A 203 -12.15 -7.57 -17.76
N GLU A 204 -11.69 -7.67 -19.00
CA GLU A 204 -10.85 -8.76 -19.49
C GLU A 204 -9.69 -8.18 -20.31
N GLY A 205 -8.51 -8.75 -20.18
CA GLY A 205 -7.31 -8.31 -20.86
C GLY A 205 -6.31 -9.41 -21.15
N THR A 206 -5.13 -9.02 -21.64
CA THR A 206 -4.05 -9.94 -22.00
C THR A 206 -3.69 -10.89 -20.84
N ASN A 207 -3.22 -12.10 -21.17
CA ASN A 207 -2.93 -13.16 -20.20
C ASN A 207 -4.15 -13.57 -19.36
N ASN A 208 -5.34 -13.53 -19.98
CA ASN A 208 -6.61 -13.83 -19.32
C ASN A 208 -6.79 -13.04 -18.03
N THR A 209 -6.31 -11.79 -18.01
CA THR A 209 -6.44 -10.93 -16.83
C THR A 209 -7.90 -10.52 -16.73
N ALA A 210 -8.60 -10.97 -15.71
CA ALA A 210 -9.98 -10.63 -15.44
C ALA A 210 -10.11 -9.83 -14.13
N ASN A 211 -11.00 -8.84 -14.11
CA ASN A 211 -11.34 -8.11 -12.90
C ASN A 211 -12.85 -7.85 -12.87
N LEU A 212 -13.50 -8.34 -11.82
CA LEU A 212 -14.90 -8.13 -11.51
C LEU A 212 -14.99 -7.38 -10.17
N GLU A 213 -15.54 -6.18 -10.19
CA GLU A 213 -15.75 -5.34 -9.00
C GLU A 213 -17.21 -4.87 -8.99
N GLY A 214 -17.83 -4.84 -7.82
CA GLY A 214 -19.20 -4.34 -7.71
C GLY A 214 -19.60 -3.98 -6.30
N ALA A 215 -20.67 -3.20 -6.21
CA ALA A 215 -21.29 -2.84 -4.95
C ALA A 215 -22.79 -2.66 -5.12
N ILE A 216 -23.54 -3.01 -4.08
CA ILE A 216 -24.97 -2.75 -3.97
C ILE A 216 -25.26 -2.06 -2.63
N ASN A 217 -26.04 -1.00 -2.69
CA ASN A 217 -26.48 -0.20 -1.56
C ASN A 217 -28.01 -0.32 -1.42
N VAL A 218 -28.46 -0.69 -0.23
CA VAL A 218 -29.86 -0.98 0.05
C VAL A 218 -30.33 -0.12 1.25
N PRO A 219 -31.27 0.81 1.04
CA PRO A 219 -31.94 1.49 2.15
C PRO A 219 -32.95 0.53 2.76
N ILE A 220 -32.62 -0.08 3.91
CA ILE A 220 -33.50 -1.05 4.60
C ILE A 220 -34.73 -0.32 5.13
N ASN A 221 -34.53 0.85 5.74
CA ASN A 221 -35.57 1.78 6.16
C ASN A 221 -34.97 3.19 6.34
N GLU A 222 -35.71 4.12 6.93
CA GLU A 222 -35.27 5.49 7.18
C GLU A 222 -34.04 5.61 8.11
N GLN A 223 -33.78 4.58 8.92
CA GLN A 223 -32.74 4.57 9.95
C GLN A 223 -31.62 3.58 9.65
N LEU A 224 -31.86 2.58 8.78
CA LEU A 224 -30.91 1.54 8.43
C LEU A 224 -30.60 1.55 6.92
N ALA A 225 -29.31 1.55 6.59
CA ALA A 225 -28.82 1.33 5.24
C ALA A 225 -27.71 0.28 5.26
N ALA A 226 -27.68 -0.59 4.26
CA ALA A 226 -26.64 -1.60 4.11
C ALA A 226 -25.93 -1.46 2.77
N ARG A 227 -24.66 -1.84 2.74
CA ARG A 227 -23.86 -1.92 1.51
C ARG A 227 -23.10 -3.24 1.49
N ILE A 228 -23.10 -3.91 0.34
CA ILE A 228 -22.25 -5.07 0.07
C ILE A 228 -21.38 -4.72 -1.13
N SER A 229 -20.07 -4.89 -1.03
CA SER A 229 -19.14 -4.74 -2.13
C SER A 229 -18.17 -5.90 -2.22
N PHE A 230 -17.72 -6.19 -3.44
CA PHE A 230 -16.87 -7.32 -3.73
C PHE A 230 -15.87 -7.02 -4.84
N LEU A 231 -14.78 -7.79 -4.83
CA LEU A 231 -13.72 -7.79 -5.83
C LEU A 231 -13.33 -9.25 -6.12
N ASP A 232 -13.19 -9.58 -7.39
CA ASP A 232 -12.65 -10.85 -7.90
C ASP A 232 -11.69 -10.52 -9.05
N GLN A 233 -10.41 -10.83 -8.86
CA GLN A 233 -9.33 -10.58 -9.80
C GLN A 233 -8.62 -11.89 -10.13
N HIS A 234 -8.32 -12.08 -11.40
CA HIS A 234 -7.62 -13.25 -11.90
C HIS A 234 -6.58 -12.84 -12.96
N LYS A 235 -5.47 -13.56 -13.01
CA LYS A 235 -4.50 -13.50 -14.11
C LYS A 235 -3.83 -14.86 -14.26
N ASP A 236 -3.74 -15.34 -15.51
CA ASP A 236 -3.02 -16.58 -15.80
C ASP A 236 -1.51 -16.42 -15.60
N ASN A 237 -0.89 -17.54 -15.23
CA ASN A 237 0.55 -17.66 -15.30
C ASN A 237 1.03 -17.45 -16.75
N TRP A 238 2.01 -16.58 -16.93
CA TRP A 238 2.50 -16.15 -18.24
C TRP A 238 4.01 -16.18 -18.37
N ILE A 239 4.71 -16.42 -17.26
CA ILE A 239 6.17 -16.54 -17.19
C ILE A 239 6.51 -18.02 -17.20
N GLY A 240 7.11 -18.51 -18.28
CA GLY A 240 7.53 -19.91 -18.40
C GLY A 240 8.89 -20.16 -17.75
N ASN A 241 9.03 -21.28 -17.04
CA ASN A 241 10.32 -21.71 -16.54
C ASN A 241 11.12 -22.45 -17.63
N THR A 242 12.39 -22.10 -17.78
CA THR A 242 13.29 -22.67 -18.79
C THR A 242 14.49 -23.38 -18.17
N ALA A 243 14.51 -23.55 -16.85
CA ALA A 243 15.50 -24.38 -16.17
C ALA A 243 15.35 -25.86 -16.57
N PRO A 244 16.45 -26.63 -16.68
CA PRO A 244 16.40 -28.05 -16.97
C PRO A 244 15.50 -28.81 -15.99
N GLY A 245 14.54 -29.59 -16.51
CA GLY A 245 13.63 -30.39 -15.67
C GLY A 245 12.46 -29.63 -15.05
N GLN A 246 12.33 -28.32 -15.30
CA GLN A 246 11.27 -27.47 -14.72
C GLN A 246 10.36 -26.82 -15.78
N THR A 247 10.45 -27.25 -17.04
CA THR A 247 9.77 -26.60 -18.18
C THR A 247 8.24 -26.72 -18.17
N ASP A 248 7.68 -27.54 -17.29
CA ASP A 248 6.23 -27.64 -17.03
C ASP A 248 5.72 -26.56 -16.06
N LYS A 249 6.62 -25.79 -15.42
CA LYS A 249 6.26 -24.76 -14.44
C LYS A 249 6.04 -23.40 -15.11
N HIS A 250 4.98 -22.73 -14.67
CA HIS A 250 4.62 -21.38 -15.09
C HIS A 250 4.25 -20.53 -13.88
N TYR A 251 4.59 -19.24 -13.94
CA TYR A 251 4.42 -18.28 -12.85
C TYR A 251 3.88 -16.92 -13.35
N GLY A 252 3.71 -15.99 -12.41
CA GLY A 252 3.29 -14.60 -12.67
C GLY A 252 1.77 -14.38 -12.68
N GLY A 253 0.99 -15.42 -12.38
CA GLY A 253 -0.46 -15.37 -12.22
C GLY A 253 -0.89 -15.25 -10.76
N TYR A 254 -2.16 -14.91 -10.56
CA TYR A 254 -2.79 -14.74 -9.25
C TYR A 254 -4.32 -14.86 -9.33
N ASN A 255 -4.93 -15.10 -8.17
CA ASN A 255 -6.35 -14.98 -7.87
C ASN A 255 -6.48 -14.13 -6.61
N GLU A 256 -7.33 -13.11 -6.63
CA GLU A 256 -7.54 -12.21 -5.49
C GLU A 256 -9.02 -11.90 -5.33
N ASN A 257 -9.54 -12.17 -4.13
CA ASN A 257 -10.94 -12.05 -3.78
C ASN A 257 -11.10 -11.18 -2.54
N ALA A 258 -12.04 -10.25 -2.55
CA ALA A 258 -12.40 -9.51 -1.36
C ALA A 258 -13.91 -9.28 -1.28
N LEU A 259 -14.43 -9.25 -0.07
CA LEU A 259 -15.84 -8.99 0.24
C LEU A 259 -15.92 -8.03 1.41
N ARG A 260 -16.83 -7.05 1.33
CA ARG A 260 -17.13 -6.11 2.41
C ARG A 260 -18.64 -5.99 2.59
N PHE A 261 -19.09 -6.16 3.83
CA PHE A 261 -20.45 -5.84 4.26
C PHE A 261 -20.40 -4.66 5.22
N GLN A 262 -21.26 -3.67 5.00
CA GLN A 262 -21.42 -2.51 5.87
C GLN A 262 -22.88 -2.32 6.27
N LEU A 263 -23.11 -1.96 7.52
CA LEU A 263 -24.43 -1.63 8.05
C LEU A 263 -24.37 -0.29 8.79
N LEU A 264 -25.09 0.69 8.28
CA LEU A 264 -25.28 2.00 8.88
C LEU A 264 -26.61 2.03 9.62
N TYR A 265 -26.57 2.30 10.93
CA TYR A 265 -27.71 2.65 11.76
C TYR A 265 -27.63 4.12 12.17
N LYS A 266 -28.58 4.92 11.70
CA LYS A 266 -28.66 6.36 11.95
C LYS A 266 -30.12 6.74 12.23
N PRO A 267 -30.60 6.53 13.47
CA PRO A 267 -32.00 6.79 13.83
C PRO A 267 -32.37 8.28 13.85
N ASN A 268 -31.38 9.17 13.95
CA ASN A 268 -31.54 10.62 14.00
C ASN A 268 -30.20 11.31 13.67
N THR A 269 -30.14 12.64 13.81
CA THR A 269 -28.93 13.45 13.61
C THR A 269 -27.87 13.29 14.70
N ASP A 270 -28.30 12.76 15.84
CA ASP A 270 -27.58 12.78 17.11
C ASP A 270 -26.77 11.51 17.36
N PHE A 271 -27.08 10.43 16.65
CA PHE A 271 -26.39 9.15 16.77
C PHE A 271 -26.23 8.47 15.42
N SER A 272 -25.06 7.88 15.18
CA SER A 272 -24.85 6.90 14.12
C SER A 272 -23.93 5.78 14.57
N ALA A 273 -24.22 4.57 14.13
CA ALA A 273 -23.36 3.40 14.22
C ALA A 273 -23.09 2.86 12.82
N LEU A 274 -21.83 2.69 12.45
CA LEU A 274 -21.42 2.03 11.21
C LEU A 274 -20.62 0.79 11.57
N LEU A 275 -21.14 -0.36 11.19
CA LEU A 275 -20.45 -1.65 11.25
C LEU A 275 -19.88 -1.97 9.87
N ASN A 276 -18.65 -2.46 9.84
CA ASN A 276 -18.00 -3.04 8.66
C ASN A 276 -17.48 -4.43 9.03
N VAL A 277 -17.67 -5.40 8.15
CA VAL A 277 -17.07 -6.73 8.21
C VAL A 277 -16.51 -7.04 6.84
N HIS A 278 -15.27 -7.50 6.77
CA HIS A 278 -14.61 -7.76 5.50
C HIS A 278 -13.69 -8.98 5.54
N GLU A 279 -13.47 -9.53 4.35
CA GLU A 279 -12.63 -10.69 4.06
C GLU A 279 -11.78 -10.39 2.83
N HIS A 280 -10.56 -10.92 2.81
CA HIS A 280 -9.69 -10.92 1.64
C HIS A 280 -8.92 -12.23 1.55
N ARG A 281 -8.86 -12.81 0.36
CA ARG A 281 -8.06 -13.97 0.03
C ARG A 281 -7.24 -13.68 -1.22
N SER A 282 -5.97 -14.07 -1.22
CA SER A 282 -5.08 -13.93 -2.35
C SER A 282 -4.22 -15.18 -2.50
N GLU A 283 -4.14 -15.72 -3.71
CA GLU A 283 -3.29 -16.86 -4.08
C GLU A 283 -2.56 -16.54 -5.37
N GLY A 284 -1.27 -16.81 -5.45
CA GLY A 284 -0.53 -16.53 -6.69
C GLY A 284 0.95 -16.85 -6.60
N SER A 285 1.69 -16.34 -7.58
CA SER A 285 3.16 -16.39 -7.53
C SER A 285 3.70 -15.35 -6.53
N ALA A 286 4.71 -15.74 -5.77
CA ALA A 286 5.57 -14.79 -5.08
C ALA A 286 6.46 -14.06 -6.10
N SER A 287 7.21 -13.04 -5.66
CA SER A 287 8.18 -12.37 -6.53
C SER A 287 9.18 -13.36 -7.12
N LEU A 288 9.52 -13.18 -8.40
CA LEU A 288 10.47 -14.04 -9.11
C LEU A 288 11.86 -13.42 -9.13
N PHE A 289 12.75 -13.94 -8.29
CA PHE A 289 14.16 -13.60 -8.32
C PHE A 289 14.83 -14.23 -9.54
N ARG A 290 15.76 -13.50 -10.15
CA ARG A 290 16.49 -13.91 -11.35
C ARG A 290 17.97 -13.63 -11.15
N ALA A 291 18.75 -14.69 -11.06
CA ALA A 291 20.20 -14.64 -10.96
C ALA A 291 20.81 -14.11 -12.25
N ASN A 292 21.95 -13.42 -12.13
CA ASN A 292 22.75 -12.90 -13.23
C ASN A 292 21.92 -12.07 -14.24
N ILE A 293 20.88 -11.39 -13.75
CA ILE A 293 19.97 -10.60 -14.57
C ILE A 293 20.60 -9.24 -14.95
N ILE A 294 21.59 -8.78 -14.18
CA ILE A 294 22.24 -7.48 -14.37
C ILE A 294 23.55 -7.67 -15.15
N GLN A 295 23.78 -6.87 -16.18
CA GLN A 295 25.06 -6.80 -16.87
C GLN A 295 26.11 -6.17 -15.93
N PRO A 296 27.22 -6.86 -15.59
CA PRO A 296 28.24 -6.36 -14.65
C PRO A 296 28.78 -4.98 -15.03
N GLY A 297 29.01 -4.12 -14.04
CA GLY A 297 29.48 -2.74 -14.24
C GLY A 297 28.43 -1.79 -14.81
N THR A 298 27.17 -2.20 -14.88
CA THR A 298 26.05 -1.38 -15.38
C THR A 298 24.78 -1.68 -14.59
N ASN A 299 23.74 -0.87 -14.77
CA ASN A 299 22.38 -1.17 -14.32
C ASN A 299 21.45 -1.66 -15.46
N ASN A 300 22.02 -2.23 -16.51
CA ASN A 300 21.26 -2.80 -17.61
C ASN A 300 20.85 -4.24 -17.29
N LEU A 301 19.65 -4.62 -17.73
CA LEU A 301 19.33 -6.03 -17.87
C LEU A 301 20.27 -6.66 -18.90
N VAL A 302 20.61 -7.93 -18.71
CA VAL A 302 21.45 -8.67 -19.66
C VAL A 302 20.85 -8.65 -21.08
N PRO A 303 21.69 -8.63 -22.13
CA PRO A 303 21.20 -8.70 -23.51
C PRO A 303 20.32 -9.93 -23.75
N GLY A 304 19.19 -9.72 -24.43
CA GLY A 304 18.23 -10.81 -24.71
C GLY A 304 17.33 -11.19 -23.54
N PHE A 305 17.32 -10.42 -22.44
CA PHE A 305 16.37 -10.61 -21.34
C PHE A 305 14.92 -10.66 -21.85
N ASP A 306 14.20 -11.71 -21.44
CA ASP A 306 12.80 -11.96 -21.77
C ASP A 306 12.01 -12.03 -20.47
N ILE A 307 11.12 -11.05 -20.25
CA ILE A 307 10.32 -10.97 -19.04
C ILE A 307 9.36 -12.17 -18.89
N GLY A 308 8.97 -12.79 -20.00
CA GLY A 308 8.11 -13.99 -20.01
C GLY A 308 8.84 -15.29 -19.67
N LYS A 309 10.10 -15.21 -19.23
CA LYS A 309 10.91 -16.38 -18.85
C LYS A 309 11.60 -16.21 -17.51
N VAL A 310 11.79 -17.34 -16.85
CA VAL A 310 12.62 -17.49 -15.65
C VAL A 310 13.41 -18.80 -15.74
N GLN A 311 14.46 -18.92 -14.93
CA GLN A 311 15.25 -20.14 -14.78
C GLN A 311 15.42 -20.36 -13.28
N THR A 312 14.59 -21.21 -12.70
CA THR A 312 14.56 -21.50 -11.25
C THR A 312 14.33 -22.98 -11.02
N ASP A 313 14.94 -23.57 -9.99
CA ASP A 313 14.65 -24.94 -9.55
C ASP A 313 13.81 -25.05 -8.27
N GLY A 314 13.69 -23.96 -7.51
CA GLY A 314 12.85 -23.91 -6.31
C GLY A 314 11.35 -23.78 -6.59
N ALA A 315 10.54 -24.04 -5.56
CA ALA A 315 9.11 -23.79 -5.63
C ALA A 315 8.80 -22.30 -5.46
N ASN A 316 7.61 -21.90 -5.93
CA ASN A 316 7.13 -20.54 -5.80
C ASN A 316 5.63 -20.54 -5.55
N GLY A 317 5.20 -19.72 -4.59
CA GLY A 317 3.79 -19.54 -4.29
C GLY A 317 3.57 -18.57 -3.15
N GLN A 318 2.41 -17.94 -3.16
CA GLN A 318 1.97 -17.01 -2.14
C GLN A 318 0.50 -17.28 -1.82
N HIS A 319 0.16 -17.27 -0.54
CA HIS A 319 -1.18 -17.39 -0.02
C HIS A 319 -1.38 -16.36 1.10
N LEU A 320 -2.49 -15.64 1.05
CA LEU A 320 -2.93 -14.69 2.05
C LEU A 320 -4.43 -14.87 2.29
N GLU A 321 -4.81 -14.85 3.56
CA GLU A 321 -6.20 -14.84 3.99
C GLU A 321 -6.33 -13.87 5.18
N SER A 322 -7.20 -12.87 5.09
CA SER A 322 -7.44 -11.92 6.17
C SER A 322 -8.92 -11.67 6.41
N TYR A 323 -9.25 -11.44 7.67
CA TYR A 323 -10.60 -11.10 8.12
C TYR A 323 -10.52 -9.90 9.05
N GLY A 324 -11.47 -8.98 8.91
CA GLY A 324 -11.52 -7.78 9.71
C GLY A 324 -12.92 -7.30 10.00
N THR A 325 -13.04 -6.49 11.04
CA THR A 325 -14.27 -5.79 11.39
C THR A 325 -13.97 -4.50 12.12
N ASP A 326 -14.74 -3.46 11.80
CA ASP A 326 -14.70 -2.20 12.51
C ASP A 326 -16.11 -1.71 12.87
N LEU A 327 -16.18 -1.00 13.99
CA LEU A 327 -17.39 -0.40 14.52
C LEU A 327 -17.12 1.06 14.88
N HIS A 328 -17.81 1.96 14.18
CA HIS A 328 -17.76 3.39 14.40
C HIS A 328 -19.06 3.84 15.05
N LEU A 329 -18.98 4.27 16.31
CA LEU A 329 -20.10 4.87 17.03
C LEU A 329 -19.86 6.37 17.17
N GLN A 330 -20.84 7.17 16.78
CA GLN A 330 -20.79 8.62 16.86
C GLN A 330 -22.01 9.15 17.60
N TRP A 331 -21.79 9.99 18.61
CA TRP A 331 -22.85 10.73 19.31
C TRP A 331 -22.61 12.23 19.19
N THR A 332 -23.52 12.94 18.52
CA THR A 332 -23.52 14.40 18.48
C THR A 332 -24.44 14.93 19.59
N ARG A 333 -23.92 15.81 20.46
CA ARG A 333 -24.69 16.45 21.54
C ARG A 333 -24.31 17.93 21.62
N GLY A 334 -25.23 18.80 21.21
CA GLY A 334 -24.99 20.24 21.14
C GLY A 334 -23.72 20.53 20.33
N ASP A 335 -22.75 21.19 20.98
CA ASP A 335 -21.52 21.63 20.35
C ASP A 335 -20.37 20.61 20.39
N TYR A 336 -20.64 19.33 20.64
CA TYR A 336 -19.61 18.29 20.65
C TYR A 336 -20.04 17.02 19.96
N THR A 337 -19.06 16.24 19.51
CA THR A 337 -19.26 14.89 18.98
C THR A 337 -18.30 13.93 19.64
N LEU A 338 -18.84 12.86 20.20
CA LEU A 338 -18.12 11.74 20.76
C LEU A 338 -18.01 10.64 19.72
N HIS A 339 -16.85 10.03 19.63
CA HIS A 339 -16.52 8.94 18.72
C HIS A 339 -15.97 7.77 19.55
N SER A 340 -16.44 6.57 19.26
CA SER A 340 -15.83 5.31 19.67
C SER A 340 -15.57 4.50 18.41
N ILE A 341 -14.32 4.23 18.10
CA ILE A 341 -13.90 3.48 16.91
C ILE A 341 -13.15 2.25 17.39
N THR A 342 -13.70 1.07 17.09
CA THR A 342 -13.11 -0.22 17.44
C THR A 342 -12.78 -0.96 16.16
N GLY A 343 -11.58 -1.50 16.03
CA GLY A 343 -11.19 -2.33 14.87
C GLY A 343 -10.50 -3.60 15.30
N TYR A 344 -10.80 -4.70 14.63
CA TYR A 344 -10.16 -6.01 14.80
C TYR A 344 -9.72 -6.55 13.45
N GLU A 345 -8.45 -6.92 13.32
CA GLU A 345 -7.85 -7.46 12.09
C GLU A 345 -7.08 -8.75 12.37
N THR A 346 -7.25 -9.76 11.51
CA THR A 346 -6.46 -11.00 11.52
C THR A 346 -6.01 -11.36 10.11
N VAL A 347 -4.79 -11.90 9.99
CA VAL A 347 -4.24 -12.36 8.71
C VAL A 347 -3.40 -13.62 8.88
N HIS A 348 -3.61 -14.57 7.99
CA HIS A 348 -2.73 -15.69 7.74
C HIS A 348 -2.02 -15.47 6.41
N PHE A 349 -0.71 -15.69 6.39
CA PHE A 349 0.10 -15.48 5.20
C PHE A 349 1.20 -16.52 5.10
N TYR A 350 1.50 -16.93 3.87
CA TYR A 350 2.63 -17.78 3.54
C TYR A 350 3.14 -17.41 2.15
N THR A 351 4.45 -17.20 2.03
CA THR A 351 5.12 -16.91 0.77
C THR A 351 6.37 -17.77 0.66
N LEU A 352 6.57 -18.40 -0.49
CA LEU A 352 7.69 -19.30 -0.80
C LEU A 352 8.30 -18.85 -2.12
N GLY A 353 9.63 -18.78 -2.15
CA GLY A 353 10.36 -18.46 -3.36
C GLY A 353 11.80 -18.99 -3.35
N ASP A 354 12.31 -19.20 -4.55
CA ASP A 354 13.73 -19.37 -4.83
C ASP A 354 14.42 -17.99 -4.82
N ILE A 355 15.31 -17.79 -3.85
CA ILE A 355 15.99 -16.52 -3.57
C ILE A 355 17.34 -16.45 -4.26
N ASP A 356 17.98 -17.60 -4.57
CA ASP A 356 19.20 -17.58 -5.38
C ASP A 356 18.90 -17.15 -6.83
N GLY A 357 17.68 -17.44 -7.31
CA GLY A 357 17.13 -16.97 -8.57
C GLY A 357 17.63 -17.75 -9.79
N GLY A 358 18.18 -18.95 -9.59
CA GLY A 358 18.75 -19.82 -10.60
C GLY A 358 18.38 -21.29 -10.40
N TYR A 359 19.13 -22.17 -11.02
CA TYR A 359 19.08 -23.61 -10.76
C TYR A 359 20.47 -24.14 -10.48
N GLY A 360 20.55 -25.21 -9.70
CA GLY A 360 21.81 -25.83 -9.28
C GLY A 360 22.66 -24.91 -8.40
N ALA A 361 23.92 -25.30 -8.19
CA ALA A 361 24.91 -24.44 -7.56
C ALA A 361 26.29 -24.63 -8.20
N ALA A 362 27.24 -23.73 -7.93
CA ALA A 362 28.61 -23.82 -8.42
C ALA A 362 29.30 -25.12 -7.97
N TYR A 363 28.93 -25.65 -6.81
CA TYR A 363 29.42 -26.92 -6.27
C TYR A 363 28.57 -28.13 -6.68
N ALA A 364 27.43 -27.93 -7.35
CA ALA A 364 26.47 -28.98 -7.74
C ALA A 364 25.91 -28.73 -9.16
N PRO A 365 26.71 -28.96 -10.23
CA PRO A 365 26.26 -28.79 -11.60
C PRO A 365 25.27 -29.91 -12.04
N PRO A 366 24.42 -29.67 -13.06
CA PRO A 366 24.33 -28.46 -13.87
C PRO A 366 23.74 -27.28 -13.10
N SER A 367 24.27 -26.08 -13.32
CA SER A 367 23.77 -24.84 -12.71
C SER A 367 23.71 -23.67 -13.69
N GLY A 368 22.85 -22.70 -13.43
CA GLY A 368 22.69 -21.50 -14.24
C GLY A 368 21.42 -20.68 -13.90
N PRO A 369 21.18 -19.56 -14.59
CA PRO A 369 22.06 -18.92 -15.56
C PRO A 369 23.29 -18.34 -14.88
N GLY A 370 24.46 -18.47 -15.52
CA GLY A 370 25.71 -17.91 -15.00
C GLY A 370 26.19 -18.57 -13.71
N PHE A 371 26.88 -17.79 -12.87
CA PHE A 371 27.41 -18.27 -11.60
C PHE A 371 26.32 -18.27 -10.53
N ILE A 372 26.04 -19.42 -9.92
CA ILE A 372 25.12 -19.57 -8.79
C ILE A 372 25.95 -20.02 -7.56
N PRO A 373 26.21 -19.15 -6.57
CA PRO A 373 27.15 -19.45 -5.50
C PRO A 373 26.66 -20.53 -4.52
N PHE A 374 25.35 -20.60 -4.29
CA PHE A 374 24.68 -21.48 -3.33
C PHE A 374 23.23 -21.70 -3.74
N SER A 375 22.62 -22.78 -3.25
CA SER A 375 21.16 -22.98 -3.31
C SER A 375 20.51 -22.21 -2.15
N ALA A 376 19.43 -21.47 -2.44
CA ALA A 376 18.65 -20.77 -1.43
C ALA A 376 17.16 -20.70 -1.79
N GLU A 377 16.38 -21.62 -1.24
CA GLU A 377 14.90 -21.57 -1.27
C GLU A 377 14.37 -21.30 0.13
N SER A 378 13.50 -20.30 0.27
CA SER A 378 12.97 -19.90 1.57
C SER A 378 11.50 -19.55 1.52
N ALA A 379 10.82 -19.75 2.64
CA ALA A 379 9.48 -19.25 2.86
C ALA A 379 9.38 -18.47 4.17
N ASP A 380 8.48 -17.50 4.19
CA ASP A 380 8.04 -16.84 5.41
C ASP A 380 6.53 -17.01 5.57
N GLY A 381 6.08 -17.17 6.81
CA GLY A 381 4.67 -17.31 7.12
C GLY A 381 4.27 -16.57 8.39
N LEU A 382 3.08 -15.96 8.36
CA LEU A 382 2.44 -15.29 9.47
C LEU A 382 1.22 -16.11 9.93
N SER A 383 1.16 -16.42 11.21
CA SER A 383 0.08 -17.21 11.80
C SER A 383 -0.32 -16.68 13.17
N ASN A 384 -1.53 -17.03 13.61
CA ASN A 384 -2.11 -16.56 14.88
C ASN A 384 -2.07 -15.04 15.04
N HIS A 385 -2.17 -14.30 13.93
CA HIS A 385 -2.21 -12.86 13.95
C HIS A 385 -3.54 -12.38 14.53
N HIS A 386 -3.47 -11.38 15.39
CA HIS A 386 -4.62 -10.55 15.74
C HIS A 386 -4.11 -9.16 16.06
N GLN A 387 -4.89 -8.16 15.67
CA GLN A 387 -4.67 -6.77 15.96
C GLN A 387 -6.00 -6.17 16.43
N LEU A 388 -6.01 -5.53 17.60
CA LEU A 388 -7.16 -4.84 18.17
C LEU A 388 -6.80 -3.37 18.36
N THR A 389 -7.67 -2.48 17.88
CA THR A 389 -7.56 -1.03 18.10
C THR A 389 -8.82 -0.47 18.73
N GLN A 390 -8.66 0.53 19.60
CA GLN A 390 -9.77 1.27 20.19
C GLN A 390 -9.38 2.75 20.31
N GLU A 391 -10.16 3.62 19.66
CA GLU A 391 -10.10 5.06 19.84
C GLU A 391 -11.37 5.56 20.55
N PHE A 392 -11.19 6.38 21.58
CA PHE A 392 -12.26 7.25 22.07
C PHE A 392 -11.85 8.69 21.82
N ARG A 393 -12.65 9.43 21.07
CA ARG A 393 -12.35 10.81 20.69
C ARG A 393 -13.55 11.71 20.93
N VAL A 394 -13.29 12.90 21.46
CA VAL A 394 -14.26 13.99 21.53
C VAL A 394 -13.77 15.14 20.66
N GLU A 395 -14.69 15.75 19.93
CA GLU A 395 -14.39 16.91 19.09
C GLU A 395 -15.45 18.00 19.27
N SER A 396 -15.03 19.25 19.26
CA SER A 396 -15.95 20.40 19.26
C SER A 396 -16.57 20.63 17.88
N LYS A 397 -17.76 21.22 17.87
CA LYS A 397 -18.50 21.73 16.72
C LYS A 397 -18.87 23.22 16.91
N TYR A 398 -18.02 23.97 17.60
CA TYR A 398 -18.28 25.38 17.86
C TYR A 398 -18.23 26.20 16.57
N THR A 399 -19.19 27.12 16.46
CA THR A 399 -19.16 28.20 15.45
C THR A 399 -18.14 29.29 15.81
N GLY A 400 -17.69 29.33 17.07
CA GLY A 400 -16.71 30.28 17.57
C GLY A 400 -15.27 30.00 17.10
N PRO A 401 -14.34 30.92 17.44
CA PRO A 401 -12.97 30.88 16.95
C PRO A 401 -12.14 29.72 17.52
N LEU A 402 -12.56 29.10 18.62
CA LEU A 402 -11.85 28.00 19.24
C LEU A 402 -12.50 26.68 18.86
N ASN A 403 -11.74 25.77 18.25
CA ASN A 403 -12.14 24.39 18.00
C ASN A 403 -11.08 23.43 18.52
N TRP A 404 -11.46 22.26 19.01
CA TRP A 404 -10.54 21.32 19.63
C TRP A 404 -10.98 19.88 19.46
N GLN A 405 -10.03 18.96 19.55
CA GLN A 405 -10.29 17.53 19.67
C GLN A 405 -9.34 16.91 20.67
N ALA A 406 -9.79 15.88 21.37
CA ALA A 406 -8.98 15.12 22.31
C ALA A 406 -9.41 13.67 22.31
N GLY A 407 -8.50 12.76 22.63
CA GLY A 407 -8.82 11.35 22.67
C GLY A 407 -7.78 10.49 23.34
N VAL A 408 -8.17 9.23 23.52
CA VAL A 408 -7.30 8.14 23.97
C VAL A 408 -7.33 7.04 22.92
N PHE A 409 -6.20 6.35 22.77
CA PHE A 409 -6.02 5.29 21.79
C PHE A 409 -5.34 4.08 22.44
N PHE A 410 -5.84 2.89 22.14
CA PHE A 410 -5.28 1.62 22.59
C PHE A 410 -5.03 0.72 21.37
N PHE A 411 -3.92 0.01 21.40
CA PHE A 411 -3.50 -0.93 20.37
C PHE A 411 -2.89 -2.17 21.03
N ASN A 412 -3.29 -3.33 20.54
CA ASN A 412 -2.73 -4.62 20.90
C ASN A 412 -2.59 -5.47 19.65
N GLU A 413 -1.41 -6.04 19.42
CA GLU A 413 -1.16 -6.95 18.32
C GLU A 413 -0.28 -8.11 18.80
N ALA A 414 -0.58 -9.32 18.35
CA ALA A 414 0.35 -10.43 18.52
C ALA A 414 0.22 -11.44 17.37
N TYR A 415 1.35 -12.05 17.02
CA TYR A 415 1.43 -13.02 15.94
C TYR A 415 2.66 -13.92 16.08
N ARG A 416 2.70 -14.96 15.23
CA ARG A 416 3.85 -15.83 15.04
C ARG A 416 4.36 -15.74 13.61
N VAL A 417 5.63 -15.46 13.46
CA VAL A 417 6.36 -15.56 12.19
C VAL A 417 7.10 -16.89 12.17
N GLY A 418 6.96 -17.65 11.08
CA GLY A 418 7.81 -18.79 10.77
C GLY A 418 8.67 -18.44 9.57
N SER A 419 9.97 -18.67 9.67
CA SER A 419 10.90 -18.64 8.53
C SER A 419 11.36 -20.06 8.25
N TYR A 420 11.26 -20.49 7.01
CA TYR A 420 11.45 -21.87 6.57
C TYR A 420 12.53 -21.89 5.48
N SER A 421 13.41 -22.88 5.54
CA SER A 421 14.42 -23.11 4.51
C SER A 421 14.20 -24.46 3.84
N TYR A 422 14.42 -24.50 2.53
CA TYR A 422 14.30 -25.68 1.69
C TYR A 422 15.58 -25.88 0.88
N ASP A 423 15.83 -27.12 0.48
CA ASP A 423 16.96 -27.49 -0.36
C ASP A 423 16.47 -27.77 -1.79
N SER A 424 16.64 -26.80 -2.67
CA SER A 424 16.19 -26.89 -4.07
C SER A 424 16.95 -27.95 -4.87
N LEU A 425 18.17 -28.32 -4.44
CA LEU A 425 18.97 -29.39 -5.07
C LEU A 425 18.42 -30.79 -4.78
N HIS A 426 17.58 -30.94 -3.74
CA HIS A 426 17.04 -32.21 -3.28
C HIS A 426 15.51 -32.24 -3.30
N GLN A 427 14.91 -31.83 -4.43
CA GLN A 427 13.45 -31.82 -4.62
C GLN A 427 12.72 -30.95 -3.60
N ASN A 428 13.29 -29.79 -3.28
CA ASN A 428 12.74 -28.78 -2.36
C ASN A 428 12.46 -29.38 -0.99
N ALA A 429 13.37 -30.23 -0.51
CA ALA A 429 13.24 -30.89 0.78
C ALA A 429 13.29 -29.85 1.90
N PHE A 430 12.39 -29.98 2.88
CA PHE A 430 12.39 -29.12 4.05
C PHE A 430 13.68 -29.31 4.87
N VAL A 431 14.39 -28.20 5.14
CA VAL A 431 15.65 -28.18 5.88
C VAL A 431 15.42 -27.78 7.33
N SER A 432 14.83 -26.61 7.55
CA SER A 432 14.69 -26.02 8.87
C SER A 432 13.53 -25.03 8.97
N LYS A 433 13.07 -24.80 10.21
CA LYS A 433 12.08 -23.76 10.54
C LYS A 433 12.49 -23.04 11.81
N VAL A 434 12.61 -21.73 11.72
CA VAL A 434 12.68 -20.81 12.86
C VAL A 434 11.29 -20.26 13.12
N SER A 435 10.84 -20.28 14.38
CA SER A 435 9.59 -19.62 14.75
C SER A 435 9.88 -18.47 15.71
N SER A 436 9.26 -17.32 15.49
CA SER A 436 9.29 -16.20 16.41
C SER A 436 7.89 -15.74 16.76
N ARG A 437 7.70 -15.31 18.01
CA ARG A 437 6.45 -14.74 18.52
C ARG A 437 6.71 -13.29 18.83
N GLN A 438 5.88 -12.40 18.30
CA GLN A 438 5.92 -10.98 18.61
C GLN A 438 4.60 -10.54 19.22
N ALA A 439 4.69 -9.70 20.24
CA ALA A 439 3.54 -9.00 20.81
C ALA A 439 3.87 -7.52 20.97
N ASP A 440 2.92 -6.67 20.62
CA ASP A 440 3.04 -5.23 20.58
C ASP A 440 1.82 -4.61 21.30
N ASN A 441 2.07 -3.64 22.17
CA ASN A 441 1.06 -2.94 22.94
C ASN A 441 1.38 -1.45 22.95
N ALA A 442 0.43 -0.63 22.52
CA ALA A 442 0.56 0.82 22.59
C ALA A 442 -0.67 1.45 23.24
N SER A 443 -0.43 2.49 24.04
CA SER A 443 -1.47 3.35 24.58
C SER A 443 -1.08 4.81 24.39
N ALA A 444 -2.06 5.66 24.11
CA ALA A 444 -1.81 7.07 23.91
C ALA A 444 -2.94 7.96 24.39
N ILE A 445 -2.58 9.17 24.75
CA ILE A 445 -3.47 10.31 24.95
C ILE A 445 -3.06 11.43 24.00
N PHE A 446 -4.03 12.06 23.35
CA PHE A 446 -3.76 13.11 22.39
C PHE A 446 -4.80 14.23 22.46
N GLY A 447 -4.40 15.40 21.96
CA GLY A 447 -5.28 16.55 21.79
C GLY A 447 -4.74 17.52 20.76
N SER A 448 -5.65 18.26 20.13
CA SER A 448 -5.35 19.29 19.14
C SER A 448 -6.31 20.45 19.32
N LEU A 449 -5.78 21.66 19.27
CA LEU A 449 -6.49 22.92 19.40
C LEU A 449 -6.30 23.74 18.13
N LYS A 450 -7.38 24.26 17.57
CA LYS A 450 -7.41 25.24 16.49
C LYS A 450 -8.02 26.53 17.02
N TYR A 451 -7.32 27.64 16.84
CA TYR A 451 -7.78 28.96 17.24
C TYR A 451 -7.70 29.94 16.06
N ASP A 452 -8.85 30.44 15.64
CA ASP A 452 -8.98 31.51 14.67
C ASP A 452 -8.74 32.86 15.36
N VAL A 453 -7.49 33.33 15.30
CA VAL A 453 -7.06 34.60 15.89
C VAL A 453 -7.86 35.77 15.30
N ASN A 454 -8.15 35.69 14.01
CA ASN A 454 -9.06 36.58 13.29
C ASN A 454 -9.59 35.88 12.04
N THR A 455 -10.30 36.60 11.17
CA THR A 455 -10.92 36.03 9.95
C THR A 455 -9.91 35.47 8.95
N ARG A 456 -8.64 35.90 9.01
CA ARG A 456 -7.56 35.51 8.09
C ARG A 456 -6.53 34.58 8.70
N LEU A 457 -6.26 34.65 10.01
CA LEU A 457 -5.20 33.86 10.66
C LEU A 457 -5.79 32.80 11.59
N SER A 458 -5.45 31.54 11.34
CA SER A 458 -5.74 30.40 12.21
C SER A 458 -4.44 29.76 12.68
N LEU A 459 -4.40 29.39 13.96
CA LEU A 459 -3.30 28.65 14.57
C LEU A 459 -3.80 27.28 14.98
N THR A 460 -3.04 26.23 14.73
CA THR A 460 -3.36 24.88 15.21
C THR A 460 -2.15 24.30 15.92
N GLY A 461 -2.36 23.73 17.11
CA GLY A 461 -1.33 23.05 17.87
C GLY A 461 -1.87 21.77 18.47
N GLY A 462 -1.06 20.72 18.48
CA GLY A 462 -1.46 19.43 19.05
C GLY A 462 -0.31 18.70 19.74
N LEU A 463 -0.68 17.81 20.64
CA LEU A 463 0.20 16.98 21.45
C LEU A 463 -0.33 15.54 21.49
N ARG A 464 0.59 14.57 21.50
CA ARG A 464 0.30 13.16 21.76
C ARG A 464 1.40 12.54 22.59
N PHE A 465 1.04 11.90 23.68
CA PHE A 465 1.93 11.04 24.44
C PHE A 465 1.60 9.58 24.15
N THR A 466 2.59 8.78 23.75
CA THR A 466 2.45 7.35 23.44
C THR A 466 3.43 6.54 24.30
N ASP A 467 2.95 5.49 24.98
CA ASP A 467 3.76 4.39 25.57
C ASP A 467 3.59 3.17 24.67
N ASP A 468 4.67 2.77 24.00
CA ASP A 468 4.73 1.70 23.01
C ASP A 468 5.67 0.60 23.50
N ARG A 469 5.24 -0.66 23.49
CA ARG A 469 6.00 -1.79 24.03
C ARG A 469 5.95 -2.98 23.10
N LYS A 470 7.11 -3.49 22.73
CA LYS A 470 7.26 -4.66 21.89
C LYS A 470 8.05 -5.73 22.62
N THR A 471 7.62 -6.98 22.45
CA THR A 471 8.36 -8.16 22.89
C THR A 471 8.47 -9.12 21.74
N LEU A 472 9.64 -9.73 21.57
CA LEU A 472 9.87 -10.80 20.62
C LEU A 472 10.59 -11.95 21.31
N ARG A 473 10.18 -13.16 20.98
CA ARG A 473 10.88 -14.39 21.36
C ARG A 473 11.01 -15.30 20.14
N THR A 474 12.22 -15.75 19.86
CA THR A 474 12.53 -16.79 18.88
C THR A 474 12.54 -18.15 19.58
N ASP A 475 11.66 -19.04 19.16
CA ASP A 475 11.67 -20.44 19.53
C ASP A 475 12.66 -21.18 18.59
N PRO A 476 13.76 -21.75 19.10
CA PRO A 476 14.82 -22.34 18.28
C PRO A 476 14.35 -23.63 17.57
N ASN A 477 14.96 -23.91 16.41
CA ASN A 477 14.52 -24.89 15.41
C ASN A 477 14.34 -26.34 15.90
N ASP A 478 13.44 -27.03 15.18
CA ASP A 478 13.49 -28.47 14.89
C ASP A 478 14.25 -28.66 13.56
N LEU A 479 15.56 -29.00 13.60
CA LEU A 479 16.29 -29.40 12.39
C LEU A 479 15.83 -30.79 11.94
N ALA A 480 15.67 -31.01 10.63
CA ALA A 480 15.35 -32.34 10.08
C ALA A 480 16.39 -33.42 10.47
N THR A 481 17.64 -33.02 10.73
CA THR A 481 18.76 -33.88 11.15
C THR A 481 18.99 -33.91 12.67
N GLY A 482 18.21 -33.17 13.46
CA GLY A 482 18.45 -32.91 14.88
C GLY A 482 19.52 -31.82 15.14
N GLY A 483 19.32 -31.02 16.20
CA GLY A 483 20.20 -29.89 16.57
C GLY A 483 19.48 -28.52 16.55
N SER A 484 20.23 -27.43 16.79
CA SER A 484 19.74 -26.04 16.70
C SER A 484 20.63 -25.28 15.72
N ASP A 485 20.03 -24.71 14.68
CA ASP A 485 20.73 -23.87 13.69
C ASP A 485 21.02 -22.46 14.23
N ILE A 486 20.34 -22.08 15.32
CA ILE A 486 20.46 -20.74 15.90
C ILE A 486 21.47 -20.76 17.03
N ASP A 487 22.39 -19.79 17.02
CA ASP A 487 23.33 -19.52 18.11
C ASP A 487 22.57 -18.97 19.34
N LYS A 488 22.25 -19.88 20.28
CA LYS A 488 21.53 -19.55 21.51
C LYS A 488 22.30 -18.60 22.43
N SER A 489 23.62 -18.49 22.28
CA SER A 489 24.45 -17.62 23.13
C SER A 489 24.21 -16.13 22.89
N LYS A 490 23.56 -15.78 21.75
CA LYS A 490 23.31 -14.39 21.33
C LYS A 490 21.90 -13.88 21.62
N GLY A 491 21.17 -14.59 22.48
CA GLY A 491 19.84 -14.19 22.95
C GLY A 491 18.72 -14.57 21.98
N LEU A 492 17.63 -15.10 22.55
CA LEU A 492 16.44 -15.54 21.81
C LEU A 492 15.20 -14.72 22.18
N SER A 493 15.36 -13.64 22.94
CA SER A 493 14.27 -12.78 23.32
C SER A 493 14.75 -11.35 23.54
N ALA A 494 13.96 -10.40 23.10
CA ALA A 494 14.19 -8.98 23.36
C ALA A 494 12.86 -8.28 23.67
N SER A 495 12.95 -7.17 24.39
CA SER A 495 11.84 -6.28 24.66
C SER A 495 12.27 -4.83 24.55
N THR A 496 11.35 -3.98 24.10
CA THR A 496 11.55 -2.54 23.98
C THR A 496 10.41 -1.80 24.66
N SER A 497 10.67 -0.57 25.12
CA SER A 497 9.66 0.33 25.65
C SER A 497 9.99 1.75 25.22
N ASP A 498 9.15 2.29 24.33
CA ASP A 498 9.32 3.58 23.70
C ASP A 498 8.25 4.54 24.22
N LYS A 499 8.68 5.53 25.01
CA LYS A 499 7.80 6.61 25.47
C LYS A 499 8.10 7.87 24.67
N LYS A 500 7.12 8.35 23.92
CA LYS A 500 7.29 9.45 22.97
C LYS A 500 6.22 10.52 23.16
N LEU A 501 6.68 11.77 23.24
CA LEU A 501 5.83 12.95 23.13
C LEU A 501 5.99 13.49 21.70
N ASN A 502 4.92 13.41 20.93
CA ASN A 502 4.82 14.04 19.62
C ASN A 502 3.98 15.31 19.73
N TRP A 503 4.30 16.26 18.87
CA TRP A 503 3.64 17.55 18.79
C TRP A 503 3.72 18.11 17.39
N ASP A 504 2.75 18.96 17.06
CA ASP A 504 2.78 19.79 15.88
C ASP A 504 2.22 21.17 16.16
N PHE A 505 2.70 22.14 15.38
CA PHE A 505 2.19 23.49 15.34
C PHE A 505 2.09 23.92 13.88
N SER A 506 0.97 24.55 13.51
CA SER A 506 0.75 25.06 12.18
C SER A 506 0.01 26.39 12.17
N THR A 507 0.26 27.17 11.13
CA THR A 507 -0.42 28.43 10.87
C THR A 507 -1.08 28.35 9.50
N LEU A 508 -2.27 28.95 9.39
CA LEU A 508 -2.97 29.14 8.13
C LEU A 508 -3.32 30.62 8.00
N TYR A 509 -2.83 31.27 6.96
CA TYR A 509 -3.11 32.67 6.65
C TYR A 509 -3.86 32.79 5.33
N LYS A 510 -5.12 33.23 5.38
CA LYS A 510 -5.95 33.52 4.21
C LYS A 510 -5.49 34.85 3.60
N LEU A 511 -4.62 34.76 2.60
CA LEU A 511 -4.15 35.92 1.84
C LEU A 511 -5.31 36.57 1.07
N THR A 512 -6.16 35.74 0.48
CA THR A 512 -7.44 36.12 -0.13
C THR A 512 -8.50 35.06 0.21
N ASN A 513 -9.75 35.24 -0.22
CA ASN A 513 -10.79 34.20 -0.07
C ASN A 513 -10.45 32.90 -0.82
N ASN A 514 -9.53 32.98 -1.78
CA ASN A 514 -9.19 31.90 -2.68
C ASN A 514 -7.78 31.37 -2.48
N THR A 515 -6.91 32.07 -1.75
CA THR A 515 -5.50 31.73 -1.56
C THR A 515 -5.13 31.73 -0.09
N ASN A 516 -4.62 30.58 0.38
CA ASN A 516 -4.11 30.40 1.72
C ASN A 516 -2.59 30.16 1.67
N LEU A 517 -1.86 30.75 2.61
CA LEU A 517 -0.50 30.38 2.95
C LEU A 517 -0.54 29.55 4.23
N TYR A 518 0.37 28.60 4.38
CA TYR A 518 0.49 27.84 5.60
C TYR A 518 1.93 27.54 5.94
N SER A 519 2.18 27.28 7.23
CA SER A 519 3.43 26.75 7.74
C SER A 519 3.15 25.67 8.77
N ARG A 520 4.00 24.67 8.89
CA ARG A 520 3.86 23.58 9.85
C ARG A 520 5.21 23.13 10.36
N VAL A 521 5.31 22.89 11.66
CA VAL A 521 6.41 22.19 12.31
C VAL A 521 5.81 21.00 13.05
N ALA A 522 6.32 19.80 12.78
CA ALA A 522 5.73 18.58 13.32
C ALA A 522 6.80 17.54 13.68
N THR A 523 6.49 16.74 14.68
CA THR A 523 7.30 15.59 15.10
C THR A 523 6.52 14.29 14.96
N SER A 524 7.24 13.19 14.75
CA SER A 524 6.71 11.82 14.80
C SER A 524 7.86 10.85 15.11
N PHE A 525 7.56 9.56 15.22
CA PHE A 525 8.55 8.51 15.46
C PHE A 525 8.15 7.20 14.80
N ARG A 526 9.13 6.36 14.47
CA ARG A 526 8.93 4.92 14.25
C ARG A 526 9.39 4.17 15.50
N GLY A 527 8.55 3.26 16.00
CA GLY A 527 8.86 2.44 17.16
C GLY A 527 10.07 1.53 16.93
N SER A 528 10.62 0.96 18.00
CA SER A 528 11.72 0.00 17.89
C SER A 528 11.35 -1.20 17.03
N THR A 529 12.31 -1.70 16.26
CA THR A 529 12.17 -2.94 15.48
C THR A 529 13.09 -4.00 16.09
N ILE A 530 12.58 -5.24 16.22
CA ILE A 530 13.36 -6.39 16.68
C ILE A 530 13.40 -7.38 15.52
N GLU A 531 14.57 -7.65 14.96
CA GLU A 531 14.74 -8.78 14.04
C GLU A 531 14.98 -10.06 14.85
N PRO A 532 14.29 -11.16 14.52
CA PRO A 532 14.46 -12.43 15.23
C PRO A 532 15.86 -13.02 15.03
N ALA A 533 16.29 -13.87 15.97
CA ALA A 533 17.49 -14.68 15.73
C ALA A 533 17.20 -15.71 14.62
N GLY A 534 18.20 -15.97 13.77
CA GLY A 534 18.12 -16.96 12.70
C GLY A 534 19.42 -17.78 12.57
N PRO A 535 19.50 -18.68 11.58
CA PRO A 535 20.67 -19.52 11.35
C PRO A 535 21.95 -18.73 11.08
N PHE A 536 21.82 -17.65 10.32
CA PHE A 536 22.95 -16.85 9.83
C PHE A 536 23.12 -15.52 10.59
N ASN A 537 22.12 -15.10 11.37
CA ASN A 537 22.08 -13.78 11.99
C ASN A 537 21.68 -13.86 13.47
N PRO A 538 22.40 -13.17 14.38
CA PRO A 538 21.91 -12.98 15.73
C PRO A 538 20.68 -12.09 15.75
N MET A 539 19.89 -12.18 16.83
CA MET A 539 18.83 -11.21 17.09
C MET A 539 19.41 -9.79 17.11
N SER A 540 18.72 -8.87 16.44
CA SER A 540 19.12 -7.46 16.35
C SER A 540 17.97 -6.54 16.76
N VAL A 541 18.29 -5.39 17.37
CA VAL A 541 17.28 -4.42 17.83
C VAL A 541 17.65 -3.03 17.33
N ALA A 542 16.78 -2.45 16.52
CA ALA A 542 16.85 -1.04 16.17
C ALA A 542 16.09 -0.20 17.19
N GLN A 543 16.77 0.82 17.71
CA GLN A 543 16.18 1.83 18.61
C GLN A 543 15.16 2.70 17.86
N PRO A 544 14.19 3.33 18.57
CA PRO A 544 13.18 4.14 17.92
C PRO A 544 13.82 5.36 17.23
N GLU A 545 13.37 5.66 16.02
CA GLU A 545 13.83 6.85 15.28
C GLU A 545 12.81 7.99 15.45
N THR A 546 13.29 9.23 15.49
CA THR A 546 12.41 10.41 15.63
C THR A 546 12.64 11.40 14.51
N VAL A 547 11.56 12.00 14.02
CA VAL A 547 11.61 13.01 12.97
C VAL A 547 11.16 14.36 13.49
N LEU A 548 11.82 15.42 13.03
CA LEU A 548 11.38 16.81 13.14
C LEU A 548 11.33 17.38 11.72
N SER A 549 10.17 17.89 11.32
CA SER A 549 9.93 18.45 9.99
C SER A 549 9.43 19.88 10.06
N TYR A 550 9.88 20.68 9.10
CA TYR A 550 9.42 22.04 8.81
C TYR A 550 8.82 22.04 7.40
N GLU A 551 7.68 22.69 7.23
CA GLU A 551 6.95 22.77 5.97
C GLU A 551 6.32 24.15 5.81
N GLY A 552 6.30 24.67 4.59
CA GLY A 552 5.58 25.89 4.25
C GLY A 552 5.05 25.80 2.83
N GLY A 553 3.84 26.31 2.60
CA GLY A 553 3.20 26.18 1.31
C GLY A 553 2.07 27.17 1.05
N VAL A 554 1.57 27.13 -0.18
CA VAL A 554 0.46 27.92 -0.70
C VAL A 554 -0.58 26.99 -1.31
N LYS A 555 -1.85 27.29 -1.05
CA LYS A 555 -3.00 26.58 -1.63
C LYS A 555 -3.97 27.60 -2.21
N SER A 556 -4.31 27.45 -3.49
CA SER A 556 -5.14 28.42 -4.19
C SER A 556 -6.16 27.80 -5.15
N ASP A 557 -7.38 28.34 -5.13
CA ASP A 557 -8.38 28.14 -6.17
C ASP A 557 -8.37 29.36 -7.11
N LEU A 558 -7.89 29.20 -8.33
CA LEU A 558 -7.73 30.28 -9.31
C LEU A 558 -8.91 30.31 -10.30
N PHE A 559 -9.17 31.49 -10.88
CA PHE A 559 -10.11 31.68 -11.99
C PHE A 559 -11.50 31.08 -11.72
N ASN A 560 -12.13 31.42 -10.59
CA ASN A 560 -13.42 30.87 -10.16
C ASN A 560 -13.43 29.33 -10.05
N ARG A 561 -12.35 28.75 -9.51
CA ARG A 561 -12.09 27.30 -9.40
C ARG A 561 -11.89 26.60 -10.75
N ARG A 562 -11.55 27.30 -11.83
CA ARG A 562 -11.11 26.63 -13.07
C ARG A 562 -9.73 25.99 -12.94
N ALA A 563 -8.91 26.47 -12.00
CA ALA A 563 -7.65 25.84 -11.64
C ALA A 563 -7.47 25.76 -10.11
N ARG A 564 -6.79 24.73 -9.64
CA ARG A 564 -6.37 24.55 -8.25
C ARG A 564 -4.89 24.24 -8.22
N VAL A 565 -4.17 24.91 -7.32
CA VAL A 565 -2.74 24.68 -7.09
C VAL A 565 -2.45 24.53 -5.60
N SER A 566 -1.65 23.55 -5.26
CA SER A 566 -1.00 23.41 -3.96
C SER A 566 0.50 23.27 -4.22
N PHE A 567 1.30 24.12 -3.58
CA PHE A 567 2.75 24.05 -3.66
C PHE A 567 3.34 24.17 -2.27
N ASP A 568 4.30 23.33 -1.93
CA ASP A 568 4.98 23.37 -0.64
C ASP A 568 6.46 23.05 -0.76
N VAL A 569 7.22 23.54 0.23
CA VAL A 569 8.62 23.22 0.46
C VAL A 569 8.79 22.68 1.86
N TYR A 570 9.71 21.74 2.03
CA TYR A 570 9.90 21.07 3.31
C TYR A 570 11.37 20.75 3.58
N HIS A 571 11.68 20.60 4.86
CA HIS A 571 12.94 20.05 5.38
C HIS A 571 12.64 19.19 6.60
N PHE A 572 13.28 18.02 6.71
CA PHE A 572 13.18 17.15 7.87
C PHE A 572 14.52 16.56 8.27
N ASP A 573 14.67 16.32 9.56
CA ASP A 573 15.78 15.60 10.16
C ASP A 573 15.25 14.38 10.92
N VAL A 574 15.83 13.21 10.63
CA VAL A 574 15.58 11.97 11.36
C VAL A 574 16.77 11.65 12.24
N LYS A 575 16.54 11.42 13.53
CA LYS A 575 17.56 10.94 14.48
C LYS A 575 17.40 9.44 14.69
N ASN A 576 18.53 8.73 14.79
CA ASN A 576 18.58 7.26 14.96
C ASN A 576 17.86 6.50 13.84
N GLN A 577 17.99 6.95 12.58
CA GLN A 577 17.36 6.32 11.42
C GLN A 577 17.64 4.81 11.40
N GLN A 578 16.62 3.97 11.48
CA GLN A 578 16.77 2.53 11.34
C GLN A 578 16.92 2.17 9.86
N LEU A 579 17.91 1.35 9.56
CA LEU A 579 18.25 0.86 8.23
C LEU A 579 18.42 -0.66 8.32
N SER A 580 18.03 -1.38 7.26
CA SER A 580 18.32 -2.81 7.12
C SER A 580 19.53 -2.97 6.21
N ALA A 581 20.64 -3.47 6.76
CA ALA A 581 21.83 -3.80 5.99
C ALA A 581 21.70 -5.25 5.51
N VAL A 582 21.38 -5.41 4.22
CA VAL A 582 21.14 -6.70 3.57
C VAL A 582 22.35 -7.09 2.73
N GLY A 583 22.68 -8.39 2.76
CA GLY A 583 23.60 -9.07 1.86
C GLY A 583 25.08 -8.79 2.10
N GLY A 584 25.80 -8.38 1.05
CA GLY A 584 27.26 -8.30 1.02
C GLY A 584 27.98 -9.65 1.10
N THR A 585 29.30 -9.66 1.34
CA THR A 585 30.09 -10.92 1.37
C THR A 585 29.65 -11.94 2.43
N THR A 586 28.87 -11.52 3.43
CA THR A 586 28.32 -12.38 4.49
C THR A 586 26.91 -12.88 4.20
N ASN A 587 26.24 -12.39 3.14
CA ASN A 587 24.86 -12.73 2.77
C ASN A 587 23.88 -12.67 3.96
N SER A 588 24.03 -11.65 4.81
CA SER A 588 23.34 -11.51 6.10
C SER A 588 22.41 -10.30 6.10
N THR A 589 21.40 -10.28 6.95
CA THR A 589 20.53 -9.12 7.16
C THR A 589 20.59 -8.70 8.61
N VAL A 590 20.88 -7.42 8.86
CA VAL A 590 21.03 -6.86 10.21
C VAL A 590 20.46 -5.44 10.27
N LEU A 591 19.68 -5.14 11.30
CA LEU A 591 19.28 -3.78 11.64
C LEU A 591 20.45 -2.95 12.17
N VAL A 592 20.58 -1.74 11.63
CA VAL A 592 21.52 -0.73 12.11
C VAL A 592 20.80 0.61 12.30
N ASN A 593 21.20 1.38 13.31
CA ASN A 593 20.76 2.77 13.46
C ASN A 593 21.85 3.71 12.94
N ALA A 594 21.55 4.49 11.91
CA ALA A 594 22.36 5.64 11.55
C ALA A 594 22.08 6.80 12.50
N LYS A 595 23.14 7.51 12.92
CA LYS A 595 23.04 8.67 13.83
C LYS A 595 21.98 9.68 13.37
N LYS A 596 21.98 10.00 12.08
CA LYS A 596 21.07 10.98 11.49
C LYS A 596 20.81 10.69 10.00
N ALA A 597 19.62 11.02 9.53
CA ALA A 597 19.32 11.22 8.11
C ALA A 597 18.61 12.58 7.95
N ALA A 598 18.69 13.17 6.78
CA ALA A 598 17.98 14.42 6.48
C ALA A 598 17.34 14.33 5.10
N GLY A 599 16.25 15.08 4.91
CA GLY A 599 15.65 15.26 3.60
C GLY A 599 15.00 16.62 3.42
N GLN A 600 15.02 17.13 2.19
CA GLN A 600 14.46 18.42 1.83
C GLN A 600 13.95 18.41 0.39
N GLY A 601 12.96 19.24 0.09
CA GLY A 601 12.30 19.17 -1.19
C GLY A 601 11.20 20.19 -1.43
N ALA A 602 10.55 20.00 -2.56
CA ALA A 602 9.39 20.78 -2.97
C ALA A 602 8.35 19.87 -3.63
N GLU A 603 7.07 20.18 -3.44
CA GLU A 603 5.93 19.40 -3.91
C GLU A 603 4.93 20.34 -4.60
N LEU A 604 4.36 19.89 -5.71
CA LEU A 604 3.35 20.58 -6.50
C LEU A 604 2.21 19.63 -6.80
N ASP A 605 0.98 20.04 -6.52
CA ASP A 605 -0.25 19.46 -7.04
C ASP A 605 -1.00 20.55 -7.81
N PHE A 606 -1.32 20.28 -9.08
CA PHE A 606 -2.01 21.22 -9.95
C PHE A 606 -3.12 20.53 -10.73
N GLN A 607 -4.27 21.19 -10.85
CA GLN A 607 -5.40 20.72 -11.62
C GLN A 607 -6.06 21.89 -12.33
N THR A 608 -6.46 21.72 -13.60
CA THR A 608 -7.17 22.76 -14.35
C THR A 608 -7.97 22.23 -15.53
N TYR A 609 -9.06 22.91 -15.89
CA TYR A 609 -9.68 22.77 -17.21
C TYR A 609 -8.93 23.60 -18.26
N LEU A 610 -8.15 22.93 -19.11
CA LEU A 610 -7.44 23.56 -20.23
C LEU A 610 -8.42 24.07 -21.30
N ALA A 611 -9.49 23.32 -21.51
CA ALA A 611 -10.66 23.68 -22.32
C ALA A 611 -11.93 23.16 -21.62
N GLU A 612 -13.12 23.50 -22.13
CA GLU A 612 -14.42 23.08 -21.57
C GLU A 612 -14.49 21.57 -21.31
N ASN A 613 -13.86 20.81 -22.20
CA ASN A 613 -13.94 19.36 -22.25
C ASN A 613 -12.60 18.68 -21.92
N LEU A 614 -11.59 19.42 -21.45
CA LEU A 614 -10.23 18.91 -21.25
C LEU A 614 -9.73 19.23 -19.84
N LEU A 615 -9.80 18.24 -18.95
CA LEU A 615 -9.26 18.30 -17.59
C LEU A 615 -7.80 17.81 -17.60
N PHE A 616 -6.92 18.63 -17.05
CA PHE A 616 -5.52 18.31 -16.82
C PHE A 616 -5.23 18.26 -15.32
N THR A 617 -4.51 17.23 -14.89
CA THR A 617 -3.91 17.18 -13.55
C THR A 617 -2.42 16.91 -13.67
N THR A 618 -1.63 17.44 -12.75
CA THR A 618 -0.22 17.06 -12.60
C THR A 618 0.20 17.18 -11.15
N GLY A 619 0.96 16.19 -10.70
CA GLY A 619 1.67 16.20 -9.44
C GLY A 619 3.18 16.11 -9.69
N GLY A 620 4.00 16.78 -8.90
CA GLY A 620 5.45 16.70 -9.04
C GLY A 620 6.17 16.95 -7.72
N SER A 621 7.29 16.27 -7.51
CA SER A 621 8.18 16.56 -6.39
C SER A 621 9.65 16.41 -6.71
N TYR A 622 10.43 17.22 -5.99
CA TYR A 622 11.88 17.10 -5.87
C TYR A 622 12.21 16.66 -4.45
N ASN A 623 12.89 15.53 -4.29
CA ASN A 623 13.25 14.95 -2.99
C ASN A 623 14.77 14.76 -2.90
N TYR A 624 15.44 15.52 -2.05
CA TYR A 624 16.83 15.26 -1.71
C TYR A 624 16.89 14.59 -0.35
N THR A 625 17.50 13.40 -0.25
CA THR A 625 17.74 12.70 1.02
C THR A 625 19.21 12.37 1.19
N GLN A 626 19.66 12.28 2.44
CA GLN A 626 21.04 11.98 2.77
C GLN A 626 21.18 11.31 4.13
N ILE A 627 21.94 10.22 4.20
CA ILE A 627 22.39 9.59 5.44
C ILE A 627 23.58 10.38 5.99
N GLN A 628 23.54 10.74 7.28
CA GLN A 628 24.54 11.56 7.96
C GLN A 628 25.12 10.80 9.17
N ASP A 629 26.03 9.87 8.87
CA ASP A 629 26.76 9.11 9.87
C ASP A 629 28.17 8.74 9.35
N PRO A 630 29.22 9.49 9.73
CA PRO A 630 30.57 9.28 9.21
C PRO A 630 31.19 7.93 9.61
N ASN A 631 30.67 7.29 10.66
CA ASN A 631 31.23 6.05 11.19
C ASN A 631 30.47 4.80 10.72
N LEU A 632 29.30 4.98 10.09
CA LEU A 632 28.49 3.85 9.66
C LEU A 632 29.02 3.27 8.34
N GLN A 633 29.32 1.97 8.39
CA GLN A 633 29.77 1.18 7.27
C GLN A 633 28.92 -0.08 7.14
N VAL A 634 28.73 -0.54 5.90
CA VAL A 634 27.95 -1.75 5.59
C VAL A 634 28.74 -2.68 4.70
N ALA A 635 28.49 -3.98 4.79
CA ALA A 635 29.12 -4.98 3.92
C ALA A 635 28.75 -4.72 2.45
N VAL A 636 29.66 -5.07 1.54
CA VAL A 636 29.45 -4.91 0.09
C VAL A 636 29.53 -6.23 -0.65
N CYS A 637 28.78 -6.31 -1.75
CA CYS A 637 28.81 -7.39 -2.72
C CYS A 637 30.18 -7.52 -3.40
N ALA A 638 30.67 -8.75 -3.59
CA ALA A 638 31.96 -8.99 -4.24
C ALA A 638 31.92 -8.84 -5.77
N ALA A 639 30.76 -9.10 -6.38
CA ALA A 639 30.54 -8.98 -7.82
C ALA A 639 30.24 -7.54 -8.28
N CYS A 640 30.12 -6.60 -7.35
CA CYS A 640 29.58 -5.27 -7.62
C CYS A 640 30.66 -4.22 -7.81
N THR A 641 30.38 -3.25 -8.68
CA THR A 641 31.21 -2.09 -8.92
C THR A 641 30.87 -1.00 -7.91
N VAL A 642 31.40 -1.14 -6.69
CA VAL A 642 31.11 -0.23 -5.58
C VAL A 642 31.74 1.15 -5.82
N LYS A 643 30.93 2.21 -5.71
CA LYS A 643 31.36 3.60 -5.89
C LYS A 643 31.79 4.29 -4.60
N ASN A 644 31.33 3.78 -3.45
CA ASN A 644 31.72 4.28 -2.16
C ASN A 644 33.16 3.87 -1.81
N PRO A 645 33.87 4.62 -0.95
CA PRO A 645 35.13 4.18 -0.39
C PRO A 645 34.97 2.85 0.37
N VAL A 646 35.75 1.84 -0.02
CA VAL A 646 35.73 0.50 0.59
C VAL A 646 36.96 0.30 1.46
N THR A 647 36.75 -0.23 2.67
CA THR A 647 37.80 -0.66 3.59
C THR A 647 37.55 -2.11 4.03
N THR A 648 38.54 -2.76 4.63
CA THR A 648 38.36 -4.07 5.28
C THR A 648 38.24 -3.86 6.78
N ASN A 649 37.16 -4.35 7.40
CA ASN A 649 36.96 -4.24 8.84
C ASN A 649 37.82 -5.25 9.63
N ALA A 650 37.77 -5.19 10.96
CA ALA A 650 38.54 -6.07 11.83
C ALA A 650 38.21 -7.57 11.66
N ALA A 651 37.05 -7.91 11.11
CA ALA A 651 36.63 -9.27 10.81
C ALA A 651 37.03 -9.73 9.39
N GLY A 652 37.80 -8.93 8.64
CA GLY A 652 38.23 -9.28 7.27
C GLY A 652 37.16 -9.04 6.19
N VAL A 653 36.03 -8.43 6.54
CA VAL A 653 34.91 -8.16 5.62
C VAL A 653 35.10 -6.82 4.91
N LYS A 654 34.89 -6.80 3.59
CA LYS A 654 34.87 -5.55 2.82
C LYS A 654 33.60 -4.77 3.16
N VAL A 655 33.79 -3.52 3.55
CA VAL A 655 32.71 -2.61 3.96
C VAL A 655 32.85 -1.26 3.28
N ALA A 656 31.74 -0.63 2.94
CA ALA A 656 31.67 0.71 2.39
C ALA A 656 31.08 1.70 3.39
N SER A 657 31.64 2.92 3.43
CA SER A 657 30.99 4.03 4.16
C SER A 657 29.75 4.48 3.39
N ILE A 658 28.62 4.58 4.11
CA ILE A 658 27.33 5.05 3.56
C ILE A 658 27.02 6.49 3.94
N ASN A 659 27.96 7.18 4.58
CA ASN A 659 27.83 8.60 4.88
C ASN A 659 27.69 9.40 3.58
N GLY A 660 26.66 10.23 3.51
CA GLY A 660 26.38 11.08 2.37
C GLY A 660 25.60 10.42 1.24
N ASN A 661 25.31 9.11 1.34
CA ASN A 661 24.45 8.44 0.37
C ASN A 661 22.97 8.84 0.55
N PRO A 662 22.17 8.82 -0.52
CA PRO A 662 20.73 8.97 -0.39
C PRO A 662 20.12 7.77 0.33
N LEU A 663 18.91 7.95 0.88
CA LEU A 663 18.13 6.82 1.38
C LEU A 663 17.78 5.86 0.20
N PRO A 664 17.72 4.54 0.45
CA PRO A 664 17.26 3.60 -0.57
C PRO A 664 15.85 3.91 -1.06
N ASN A 665 15.58 3.59 -2.33
CA ASN A 665 14.28 3.81 -2.96
C ASN A 665 13.76 5.26 -2.86
N ALA A 666 14.67 6.24 -2.76
CA ALA A 666 14.36 7.67 -2.68
C ALA A 666 14.58 8.38 -4.02
N PRO A 667 13.56 8.45 -4.91
CA PRO A 667 13.72 9.14 -6.19
C PRO A 667 13.84 10.65 -6.01
N LYS A 668 14.88 11.24 -6.62
CA LYS A 668 15.07 12.69 -6.63
C LYS A 668 13.92 13.44 -7.30
N TRP A 669 13.39 12.89 -8.38
CA TRP A 669 12.25 13.47 -9.08
C TRP A 669 11.14 12.43 -9.19
N ASN A 670 9.93 12.86 -8.85
CA ASN A 670 8.71 12.13 -9.08
C ASN A 670 7.74 13.08 -9.76
N ALA A 671 7.07 12.64 -10.82
CA ALA A 671 6.06 13.45 -11.49
C ALA A 671 4.98 12.57 -12.07
N ASN A 672 3.76 13.07 -12.12
CA ASN A 672 2.67 12.48 -12.86
C ASN A 672 1.88 13.55 -13.59
N PHE A 673 1.15 13.12 -14.61
CA PHE A 673 0.09 13.93 -15.16
C PHE A 673 -1.04 13.05 -15.68
N THR A 674 -2.25 13.62 -15.73
CA THR A 674 -3.38 13.02 -16.41
C THR A 674 -4.05 14.02 -17.35
N LEU A 675 -4.67 13.50 -18.39
CA LEU A 675 -5.55 14.25 -19.28
C LEU A 675 -6.84 13.45 -19.44
N ARG A 676 -7.98 14.10 -19.19
CA ARG A 676 -9.31 13.60 -19.52
C ARG A 676 -9.96 14.52 -20.54
N TYR A 677 -10.25 13.98 -21.73
CA TYR A 677 -11.00 14.67 -22.77
C TYR A 677 -12.34 13.99 -22.99
N SER A 678 -13.43 14.74 -22.92
CA SER A 678 -14.80 14.22 -23.00
C SER A 678 -15.64 15.01 -23.98
N ILE A 679 -16.35 14.36 -24.91
CA ILE A 679 -17.24 15.01 -25.86
C ILE A 679 -18.62 14.35 -25.89
N PRO A 680 -19.70 15.14 -25.99
CA PRO A 680 -21.02 14.59 -26.26
C PRO A 680 -21.03 13.84 -27.60
N PHE A 681 -21.59 12.63 -27.60
CA PHE A 681 -21.71 11.80 -28.81
C PHE A 681 -23.01 10.97 -28.77
N GLY A 682 -23.93 11.27 -29.69
CA GLY A 682 -25.25 10.65 -29.70
C GLY A 682 -26.02 10.97 -28.41
N GLN A 683 -26.50 9.93 -27.71
CA GLN A 683 -27.17 10.03 -26.40
C GLN A 683 -26.21 9.82 -25.22
N GLY A 684 -24.90 9.98 -25.44
CA GLY A 684 -23.87 9.64 -24.47
C GLY A 684 -22.65 10.57 -24.54
N GLU A 685 -21.56 10.14 -23.92
CA GLU A 685 -20.27 10.83 -23.90
C GLU A 685 -19.18 9.87 -24.38
N LEU A 686 -18.40 10.29 -25.37
CA LEU A 686 -17.11 9.67 -25.69
C LEU A 686 -16.02 10.35 -24.88
N TYR A 687 -15.15 9.58 -24.24
CA TYR A 687 -14.01 10.12 -23.54
C TYR A 687 -12.70 9.39 -23.84
N ALA A 688 -11.61 10.12 -23.71
CA ALA A 688 -10.25 9.61 -23.67
C ALA A 688 -9.58 10.06 -22.37
N PHE A 689 -9.00 9.12 -21.65
CA PHE A 689 -8.25 9.35 -20.42
C PHE A 689 -6.85 8.76 -20.54
N THR A 690 -5.85 9.51 -20.10
CA THR A 690 -4.47 9.00 -20.02
C THR A 690 -3.82 9.45 -18.73
N ASP A 691 -3.07 8.54 -18.11
CA ASP A 691 -2.32 8.76 -16.88
C ASP A 691 -0.86 8.35 -17.09
N TRP A 692 0.07 9.22 -16.66
CA TRP A 692 1.50 9.02 -16.83
C TRP A 692 2.23 9.26 -15.53
N VAL A 693 3.24 8.42 -15.28
CA VAL A 693 4.10 8.50 -14.10
C VAL A 693 5.56 8.44 -14.52
N TYR A 694 6.31 9.44 -14.07
CA TYR A 694 7.75 9.54 -14.15
C TYR A 694 8.38 9.40 -12.77
N ARG A 695 9.44 8.60 -12.69
CA ARG A 695 10.28 8.49 -11.50
C ARG A 695 11.73 8.54 -11.94
N SER A 696 12.57 9.33 -11.28
CA SER A 696 14.01 9.29 -11.54
C SER A 696 14.62 7.96 -11.08
N GLN A 697 15.91 7.78 -11.36
CA GLN A 697 16.68 6.66 -10.84
C GLN A 697 16.63 6.60 -9.29
N VAL A 698 16.79 5.40 -8.76
CA VAL A 698 16.83 5.10 -7.31
C VAL A 698 17.94 4.09 -7.01
N ASN A 699 18.49 4.14 -5.80
CA ASN A 699 19.39 3.10 -5.32
C ASN A 699 18.57 2.06 -4.56
N PHE A 700 18.84 0.78 -4.78
CA PHE A 700 18.19 -0.30 -4.02
C PHE A 700 18.92 -0.60 -2.71
N THR A 701 20.25 -0.47 -2.71
CA THR A 701 21.14 -0.74 -1.59
C THR A 701 21.52 0.53 -0.80
N LEU A 702 22.04 0.35 0.42
CA LEU A 702 22.53 1.45 1.27
C LEU A 702 23.83 2.10 0.74
N TYR A 703 24.70 1.30 0.11
CA TYR A 703 25.87 1.78 -0.61
C TYR A 703 25.55 1.94 -2.11
N ASN A 704 26.30 2.78 -2.81
CA ASN A 704 26.18 3.00 -4.24
C ASN A 704 27.03 1.98 -5.00
N SER A 705 26.43 1.34 -6.00
CA SER A 705 27.09 0.50 -7.01
C SER A 705 26.63 0.90 -8.41
N ASP A 706 27.22 0.32 -9.46
CA ASP A 706 26.67 0.46 -10.81
C ASP A 706 25.47 -0.47 -11.04
N GLU A 707 25.40 -1.61 -10.36
CA GLU A 707 24.44 -2.69 -10.61
C GLU A 707 23.08 -2.46 -9.94
N PHE A 708 23.07 -2.19 -8.63
CA PHE A 708 21.85 -2.12 -7.81
C PHE A 708 21.21 -0.72 -7.82
N VAL A 709 21.10 -0.15 -9.03
CA VAL A 709 20.49 1.15 -9.30
C VAL A 709 19.32 0.99 -10.24
N GLY A 710 18.11 1.22 -9.74
CA GLY A 710 16.91 1.26 -10.56
C GLY A 710 16.94 2.44 -11.53
N LYS A 711 16.75 2.17 -12.83
CA LYS A 711 16.64 3.20 -13.86
C LYS A 711 15.41 4.09 -13.66
N SER A 712 15.43 5.25 -14.33
CA SER A 712 14.25 6.11 -14.42
C SER A 712 13.06 5.35 -15.05
N SER A 713 11.85 5.70 -14.61
CA SER A 713 10.57 5.23 -15.15
C SER A 713 9.97 6.28 -16.01
N PHE A 714 9.33 5.87 -17.11
CA PHE A 714 8.23 6.62 -17.69
C PHE A 714 7.18 5.63 -18.18
N ILE A 715 6.14 5.45 -17.37
CA ILE A 715 5.06 4.49 -17.62
C ILE A 715 3.75 5.25 -17.73
N GLY A 716 2.89 4.81 -18.65
CA GLY A 716 1.59 5.44 -18.84
C GLY A 716 0.52 4.44 -19.26
N GLY A 717 -0.73 4.87 -19.10
CA GLY A 717 -1.92 4.17 -19.54
C GLY A 717 -2.78 5.04 -20.46
N LEU A 718 -3.59 4.39 -21.27
CA LEU A 718 -4.60 5.01 -22.11
C LEU A 718 -5.92 4.28 -21.91
N ARG A 719 -7.01 5.02 -21.90
CA ARG A 719 -8.36 4.49 -21.80
C ARG A 719 -9.27 5.30 -22.70
N VAL A 720 -10.07 4.63 -23.52
CA VAL A 720 -11.07 5.26 -24.38
C VAL A 720 -12.39 4.58 -24.10
N GLY A 721 -13.42 5.36 -23.79
CA GLY A 721 -14.71 4.82 -23.39
C GLY A 721 -15.90 5.60 -23.94
N TYR A 722 -17.03 4.91 -23.96
CA TYR A 722 -18.35 5.46 -24.27
C TYR A 722 -19.27 5.27 -23.07
N LEU A 723 -19.79 6.38 -22.55
CA LEU A 723 -20.81 6.43 -21.51
C LEU A 723 -22.16 6.69 -22.18
N TRP A 724 -23.22 5.99 -21.76
CA TRP A 724 -24.58 6.26 -22.26
C TRP A 724 -25.63 6.09 -21.17
N ASP A 725 -26.85 6.52 -21.49
CA ASP A 725 -28.02 6.41 -20.63
C ASP A 725 -27.83 7.13 -19.28
N ASN A 726 -27.34 8.37 -19.34
CA ASN A 726 -26.98 9.20 -18.18
C ASN A 726 -25.90 8.52 -17.30
N ASP A 727 -24.78 8.12 -17.91
CA ASP A 727 -23.63 7.46 -17.29
C ASP A 727 -23.93 6.11 -16.61
N ARG A 728 -25.13 5.55 -16.82
CA ARG A 728 -25.53 4.23 -16.30
C ARG A 728 -24.69 3.12 -16.89
N TYR A 729 -24.29 3.22 -18.14
CA TYR A 729 -23.49 2.20 -18.78
C TYR A 729 -22.21 2.79 -19.37
N GLU A 730 -21.15 1.99 -19.32
CA GLU A 730 -19.83 2.35 -19.81
C GLU A 730 -19.20 1.15 -20.52
N LEU A 731 -18.72 1.36 -21.73
CA LEU A 731 -17.87 0.41 -22.45
C LEU A 731 -16.54 1.11 -22.75
N ALA A 732 -15.43 0.51 -22.34
CA ALA A 732 -14.11 1.11 -22.54
C ALA A 732 -13.07 0.09 -22.98
N ALA A 733 -12.14 0.53 -23.83
CA ALA A 733 -10.89 -0.15 -24.08
C ALA A 733 -9.78 0.54 -23.29
N PHE A 734 -8.84 -0.22 -22.76
CA PHE A 734 -7.74 0.32 -21.97
C PHE A 734 -6.41 -0.38 -22.26
N ALA A 735 -5.33 0.32 -21.96
CA ALA A 735 -3.96 -0.15 -22.04
C ALA A 735 -3.16 0.39 -20.85
N ARG A 736 -2.33 -0.45 -20.22
CA ARG A 736 -1.43 -0.11 -19.10
C ARG A 736 0.01 -0.40 -19.49
N ASN A 737 0.94 0.40 -18.97
CA ASN A 737 2.36 0.35 -19.34
C ASN A 737 2.55 0.33 -20.87
N ILE A 738 1.94 1.31 -21.54
CA ILE A 738 1.94 1.37 -23.02
C ILE A 738 3.35 1.60 -23.59
N THR A 739 4.28 2.11 -22.77
CA THR A 739 5.70 2.25 -23.10
C THR A 739 6.44 0.91 -23.12
N ASN A 740 5.81 -0.17 -22.63
CA ASN A 740 6.38 -1.52 -22.54
C ASN A 740 7.73 -1.53 -21.80
N GLN A 741 7.87 -0.67 -20.77
CA GLN A 741 9.11 -0.61 -20.00
C GLN A 741 9.23 -1.85 -19.10
N VAL A 742 10.34 -2.55 -19.27
CA VAL A 742 10.80 -3.64 -18.41
C VAL A 742 12.09 -3.19 -17.73
N ARG A 743 12.15 -3.33 -16.41
CA ARG A 743 13.25 -2.81 -15.60
C ARG A 743 13.37 -3.54 -14.27
N LEU A 744 14.56 -3.47 -13.69
CA LEU A 744 14.76 -3.79 -12.28
C LEU A 744 13.90 -2.89 -11.39
N VAL A 745 13.21 -3.49 -10.43
CA VAL A 745 12.47 -2.78 -9.38
C VAL A 745 13.05 -3.03 -7.98
N GLY A 746 13.93 -4.02 -7.86
CA GLY A 746 14.75 -4.28 -6.70
C GLY A 746 15.71 -5.44 -6.96
N GLY A 747 16.42 -5.87 -5.91
CA GLY A 747 17.32 -7.01 -5.97
C GLY A 747 17.99 -7.29 -4.65
N ILE A 748 18.73 -8.38 -4.60
CA ILE A 748 19.54 -8.78 -3.45
C ILE A 748 20.99 -8.80 -3.93
N ASP A 749 21.88 -8.13 -3.22
CA ASP A 749 23.29 -7.97 -3.60
C ASP A 749 24.15 -9.21 -3.31
N PHE A 750 23.62 -10.37 -3.67
CA PHE A 750 24.37 -11.61 -3.75
C PHE A 750 25.44 -11.55 -4.84
N ASN A 751 26.44 -12.42 -4.72
CA ASN A 751 27.58 -12.50 -5.64
C ASN A 751 27.22 -13.00 -7.06
N ASN A 752 25.94 -13.20 -7.36
CA ASN A 752 25.39 -13.54 -8.67
C ASN A 752 24.48 -12.44 -9.25
N LEU A 753 24.47 -11.21 -8.71
CA LEU A 753 23.72 -10.07 -9.26
C LEU A 753 22.21 -10.38 -9.42
N THR A 754 21.60 -10.97 -8.40
CA THR A 754 20.19 -11.34 -8.40
C THR A 754 19.27 -10.12 -8.30
N GLY A 755 18.26 -10.07 -9.16
CA GLY A 755 17.27 -9.00 -9.18
C GLY A 755 15.87 -9.49 -9.53
N TYR A 756 14.90 -8.61 -9.40
CA TYR A 756 13.53 -8.84 -9.85
C TYR A 756 13.00 -7.61 -10.60
N VAL A 757 12.06 -7.86 -11.49
CA VAL A 757 11.53 -6.85 -12.43
C VAL A 757 10.04 -6.59 -12.17
N ASN A 758 9.48 -5.62 -12.90
CA ASN A 758 8.09 -5.20 -12.76
C ASN A 758 7.06 -6.19 -13.33
N ASP A 759 7.09 -7.46 -12.92
CA ASP A 759 6.22 -8.54 -13.41
C ASP A 759 4.71 -8.21 -13.25
N ASN A 760 4.31 -7.70 -12.08
CA ASN A 760 2.92 -7.29 -11.80
C ASN A 760 2.46 -6.09 -12.64
N ASN A 761 3.39 -5.32 -13.20
CA ASN A 761 3.13 -4.11 -13.98
C ASN A 761 3.61 -4.25 -15.44
N ALA A 762 3.62 -5.49 -15.95
CA ALA A 762 3.82 -5.76 -17.37
C ALA A 762 2.72 -5.10 -18.22
N ARG A 763 2.99 -4.93 -19.52
CA ARG A 763 2.04 -4.30 -20.44
C ARG A 763 0.75 -5.12 -20.53
N LEU A 764 -0.38 -4.44 -20.35
CA LEU A 764 -1.72 -5.02 -20.34
C LEU A 764 -2.62 -4.24 -21.29
N PHE A 765 -3.42 -4.95 -22.08
CA PHE A 765 -4.49 -4.38 -22.90
C PHE A 765 -5.79 -5.10 -22.57
N GLY A 766 -6.92 -4.40 -22.59
CA GLY A 766 -8.19 -5.03 -22.30
C GLY A 766 -9.40 -4.16 -22.62
N VAL A 767 -10.57 -4.72 -22.32
CA VAL A 767 -11.87 -4.07 -22.41
C VAL A 767 -12.59 -4.15 -21.08
N GLN A 768 -13.44 -3.18 -20.79
CA GLN A 768 -14.27 -3.14 -19.59
C GLN A 768 -15.70 -2.77 -19.96
N PHE A 769 -16.64 -3.42 -19.30
CA PHE A 769 -18.02 -2.97 -19.22
C PHE A 769 -18.36 -2.63 -17.76
N LYS A 770 -19.00 -1.49 -17.54
CA LYS A 770 -19.49 -1.07 -16.22
C LYS A 770 -20.94 -0.62 -16.32
N ALA A 771 -21.76 -1.08 -15.39
CA ALA A 771 -23.14 -0.68 -15.23
C ALA A 771 -23.36 -0.10 -13.83
N ARG A 772 -24.10 1.01 -13.73
CA ARG A 772 -24.52 1.71 -12.51
C ARG A 772 -26.04 1.72 -12.47
N PHE A 773 -26.64 1.54 -11.30
CA PHE A 773 -28.09 1.50 -11.11
C PHE A 773 -28.52 2.13 -9.79
#